data_AF-A0A8H4QX19-F1
#
_entry.id   AF-A0A8H4QX19-F1
#
_cell.length_a   1.000
_cell.length_b   1.000
_cell.length_c   1.000
_cell.angle_alpha   90.00
_cell.angle_beta   90.00
_cell.angle_gamma   90.00
#
_symmetry.space_group_name_H-M   'P 1'
#
loop_
_entity.id
_entity.type
_entity.pdbx_description
1 polymer ?
#
loop_
_entity_poly.entity_id
_entity_poly.type
_entity_poly.pdbx_seq_one_letter_code
_entity_poly.pdbx_strand_id
1 'polypeptide(L)'
;MSTSADILINSGGGPGHDHILRPRAIKPGNPAILRAQSEEGLLAINGIKDGTANGGISGQTSGRSTPVPADAPPSAHSISSARKQVKAESRRRLFPTIEYASRVSHFDPNSDYRDFTGFYILFWIALTIMAITTMLRNIKDTGYPMRVQIWQLFTVKVWELGLADALMVATSSVSLPLNRLFRSPTGAKLGLRWQGGGMAIQSIFQAIWVPFLRQWTWTAQVFLTLHTLVLLMKMHSYAFYNGHLSETERRLRALDNPSTASKAPAYQYPWSGHKQISEKHEQTAEEISEVAQLREDLAIELISPMGSVTYPKNLTWSNYIDFLFCPTLCYELEYPRTDGIVWSELGYKILAVFGVIFLLTITSEEFILPVMIESAARLETVDSLSETGLILAESISMLLFPFMVTFLLVFLVIFEYVLGAFAEITCFGDRHFYSDWWNSTDWLEFSREWNIPVHHFFRRHVYSASRPHIGRPMATLITFLISAIGHEIVMICITKKIRGYGFVAQMSQLPIVMLQRTKWVKGKRILNNVCFWCSMILGLSMICSLLASQTAVPATEPLTLLQSSPHGRVVGALACQKDSYLRTLDSEVISCVPFSPDKTAQPNGKTKVNGSKPRDEKSSTPSEIWLIEFADSVLFPEGSSSPPSHSRNASD
;
A
#
# COMPACT_ATOMS: atom_id res chain seq x y z
N MET A 1 41.43 -12.25 -7.93
CA MET A 1 42.36 -11.63 -8.89
C MET A 1 41.89 -10.20 -9.10
N SER A 2 42.74 -9.26 -8.72
CA SER A 2 42.54 -7.81 -8.79
C SER A 2 42.71 -7.33 -10.23
N THR A 3 41.91 -6.35 -10.68
CA THR A 3 42.38 -5.30 -11.60
C THR A 3 41.53 -4.04 -11.44
N SER A 4 42.26 -2.96 -11.23
CA SER A 4 41.87 -1.61 -10.80
C SER A 4 41.18 -0.77 -11.87
N ALA A 5 40.49 0.27 -11.40
CA ALA A 5 39.96 1.38 -12.18
C ALA A 5 41.04 2.43 -12.49
N ASP A 6 40.92 3.09 -13.65
CA ASP A 6 41.59 4.35 -13.98
C ASP A 6 40.53 5.43 -14.26
N ILE A 7 40.71 6.61 -13.64
CA ILE A 7 39.93 7.84 -13.85
C ILE A 7 40.91 8.92 -14.32
N LEU A 8 40.59 9.59 -15.43
CA LEU A 8 41.28 10.78 -15.94
C LEU A 8 40.52 12.06 -15.56
N ILE A 9 41.24 13.11 -15.17
CA ILE A 9 40.75 14.46 -14.83
C ILE A 9 41.45 15.51 -15.73
N ASN A 10 40.66 16.45 -16.29
CA ASN A 10 40.90 17.91 -16.54
C ASN A 10 40.11 18.36 -17.79
N SER A 11 39.63 19.59 -18.02
CA SER A 11 39.55 20.86 -17.29
C SER A 11 38.82 21.88 -18.21
N GLY A 12 38.04 22.83 -17.66
CA GLY A 12 37.93 24.20 -18.22
C GLY A 12 36.54 24.80 -18.56
N GLY A 13 36.05 25.72 -17.71
CA GLY A 13 35.74 27.11 -18.13
C GLY A 13 34.30 27.63 -18.39
N GLY A 14 33.57 28.07 -17.35
CA GLY A 14 32.69 29.28 -17.33
C GLY A 14 31.22 29.22 -17.87
N PRO A 15 30.36 30.23 -17.61
CA PRO A 15 29.40 30.25 -16.47
C PRO A 15 27.91 30.45 -16.83
N GLY A 16 26.98 29.97 -15.98
CA GLY A 16 25.56 30.44 -15.94
C GLY A 16 24.53 29.44 -15.37
N HIS A 17 24.10 29.68 -14.11
CA HIS A 17 22.81 29.36 -13.40
C HIS A 17 21.90 28.22 -13.90
N ASP A 18 21.23 27.38 -13.10
CA ASP A 18 21.07 27.17 -11.65
C ASP A 18 20.44 25.77 -11.50
N HIS A 19 21.17 24.78 -10.97
CA HIS A 19 20.58 23.56 -10.45
C HIS A 19 20.80 23.55 -8.93
N ILE A 20 19.75 23.91 -8.18
CA ILE A 20 19.71 23.72 -6.74
C ILE A 20 19.51 22.23 -6.47
N LEU A 21 20.58 21.45 -6.63
CA LEU A 21 20.75 20.20 -5.91
C LEU A 21 21.21 20.60 -4.52
N ARG A 22 20.30 20.59 -3.54
CA ARG A 22 20.70 20.70 -2.14
C ARG A 22 21.67 19.54 -1.85
N PRO A 23 22.93 19.81 -1.46
CA PRO A 23 23.81 18.76 -1.00
C PRO A 23 23.19 18.21 0.29
N ARG A 24 22.87 16.91 0.30
CA ARG A 24 22.67 16.20 1.56
C ARG A 24 23.97 16.38 2.34
N ALA A 25 23.91 17.09 3.47
CA ALA A 25 25.05 17.19 4.36
C ALA A 25 25.39 15.78 4.85
N ILE A 26 26.38 15.14 4.23
CA ILE A 26 27.10 14.04 4.86
C ILE A 26 27.77 14.69 6.06
N LYS A 27 27.14 14.55 7.25
CA LYS A 27 27.85 14.85 8.51
C LYS A 27 29.14 14.04 8.43
N PRO A 28 30.33 14.65 8.64
CA PRO A 28 31.57 13.91 8.61
C PRO A 28 31.43 12.76 9.60
N GLY A 29 31.58 11.53 9.10
CA GLY A 29 31.67 10.35 9.95
C GLY A 29 32.63 10.67 11.08
N ASN A 30 32.23 10.35 12.31
CA ASN A 30 32.99 10.70 13.50
C ASN A 30 34.47 10.33 13.27
N PRO A 31 35.41 11.29 13.25
CA PRO A 31 36.79 11.04 12.85
C PRO A 31 37.50 10.03 13.78
N ALA A 32 36.92 9.77 14.96
CA ALA A 32 37.36 8.71 15.87
C ALA A 32 37.00 7.29 15.37
N ILE A 33 35.86 7.11 14.70
CA ILE A 33 35.42 5.79 14.18
C ILE A 33 36.24 5.41 12.94
N LEU A 34 36.53 6.39 12.08
CA LEU A 34 37.38 6.19 10.90
C LEU A 34 38.84 5.88 11.27
N ARG A 35 39.34 6.42 12.39
CA ARG A 35 40.68 6.07 12.89
C ARG A 35 40.76 4.67 13.47
N ALA A 36 39.72 4.24 14.21
CA ALA A 36 39.65 2.89 14.75
C ALA A 36 39.60 1.82 13.65
N GLN A 37 38.94 2.11 12.52
CA GLN A 37 38.96 1.21 11.35
C GLN A 37 40.29 1.19 10.60
N SER A 38 41.11 2.25 10.72
CA SER A 38 42.43 2.29 10.04
C SER A 38 43.54 1.62 10.85
N GLU A 39 43.35 1.37 12.15
CA GLU A 39 44.38 0.79 13.03
C GLU A 39 44.46 -0.74 13.01
N GLU A 40 43.55 -1.44 12.32
CA GLU A 40 43.64 -2.91 12.12
C GLU A 40 44.61 -3.36 11.00
N GLY A 41 45.32 -2.42 10.36
CA GLY A 41 46.31 -2.72 9.31
C GLY A 41 47.75 -2.38 9.71
N LEU A 42 48.41 -3.26 10.45
CA LEU A 42 49.86 -3.17 10.74
C LEU A 42 50.69 -3.55 9.50
N LEU A 43 51.55 -2.64 8.99
CA LEU A 43 53.02 -2.80 8.85
C LEU A 43 53.69 -1.66 8.05
N ALA A 44 54.55 -0.91 8.77
CA ALA A 44 55.96 -0.58 8.45
C ALA A 44 56.41 0.16 7.15
N ILE A 45 57.04 1.33 7.39
CA ILE A 45 58.41 1.75 6.98
C ILE A 45 58.60 2.77 5.82
N ASN A 46 59.09 3.95 6.26
CA ASN A 46 60.10 4.89 5.73
C ASN A 46 60.01 5.54 4.34
N GLY A 47 60.02 6.88 4.37
CA GLY A 47 61.13 7.63 3.74
C GLY A 47 60.77 8.81 2.83
N ILE A 48 61.41 9.96 3.13
CA ILE A 48 61.80 11.08 2.22
C ILE A 48 60.88 12.31 2.15
N LYS A 49 61.22 13.26 3.04
CA LYS A 49 61.60 14.68 2.85
C LYS A 49 61.05 15.57 1.70
N ASP A 50 60.71 16.78 2.16
CA ASP A 50 60.88 18.14 1.59
C ASP A 50 59.78 18.75 0.70
N GLY A 51 59.39 20.00 1.07
CA GLY A 51 58.92 21.00 0.11
C GLY A 51 57.63 21.78 0.43
N THR A 52 57.75 22.80 1.29
CA THR A 52 57.12 24.14 1.14
C THR A 52 55.62 24.35 0.81
N ALA A 53 54.95 24.94 1.81
CA ALA A 53 54.18 26.20 1.76
C ALA A 53 52.74 26.27 1.18
N ASN A 54 51.85 26.65 2.11
CA ASN A 54 50.71 27.58 2.02
C ASN A 54 49.36 27.12 1.41
N GLY A 55 48.33 27.23 2.26
CA GLY A 55 46.92 27.30 1.85
C GLY A 55 45.98 26.79 2.93
N GLY A 56 45.72 27.61 3.96
CA GLY A 56 44.95 27.22 5.13
C GLY A 56 43.48 26.89 4.87
N ILE A 57 43.01 25.80 5.47
CA ILE A 57 41.61 25.57 5.80
C ILE A 57 41.53 25.37 7.31
N SER A 58 41.08 26.42 8.01
CA SER A 58 40.85 26.40 9.44
C SER A 58 39.61 25.57 9.75
N GLY A 59 39.84 24.39 10.32
CA GLY A 59 38.77 23.52 10.81
C GLY A 59 39.29 22.50 11.81
N GLN A 60 40.34 22.84 12.57
CA GLN A 60 40.86 22.03 13.65
C GLN A 60 40.69 22.79 14.97
N THR A 61 39.53 22.65 15.61
CA THR A 61 39.42 22.87 17.06
C THR A 61 40.05 21.69 17.80
N SER A 62 41.34 21.45 17.54
CA SER A 62 42.20 20.90 18.58
C SER A 62 42.37 22.00 19.60
N GLY A 63 41.92 21.79 20.84
CA GLY A 63 42.08 22.76 21.91
C GLY A 63 43.56 23.02 22.17
N ARG A 64 44.15 23.98 21.46
CA ARG A 64 45.46 24.55 21.76
C ARG A 64 45.27 25.28 23.09
N SER A 65 45.77 24.67 24.16
CA SER A 65 45.71 25.28 25.50
C SER A 65 46.33 26.67 25.40
N THR A 66 45.53 27.71 25.64
CA THR A 66 46.04 29.08 25.80
C THR A 66 47.12 29.05 26.88
N PRO A 67 48.33 29.60 26.62
CA PRO A 67 49.35 29.71 27.65
C PRO A 67 48.78 30.46 28.86
N VAL A 68 48.99 29.93 30.06
CA VAL A 68 48.61 30.64 31.28
C VAL A 68 49.55 31.86 31.41
N PRO A 69 49.02 33.09 31.58
CA PRO A 69 49.83 34.30 31.78
C PRO A 69 50.77 34.16 32.97
N ALA A 70 51.92 34.84 32.95
CA ALA A 70 52.93 34.76 34.02
C ALA A 70 52.44 35.31 35.38
N ASP A 71 51.42 36.18 35.36
CA ASP A 71 50.83 36.81 36.55
C ASP A 71 49.64 36.01 37.13
N ALA A 72 49.38 34.80 36.64
CA ALA A 72 48.29 33.99 37.14
C ALA A 72 48.60 33.40 38.54
N PRO A 73 47.60 33.21 39.41
CA PRO A 73 47.82 32.65 40.73
C PRO A 73 48.48 31.25 40.66
N PRO A 74 49.28 30.85 41.65
CA PRO A 74 50.00 29.56 41.64
C PRO A 74 49.09 28.34 41.42
N SER A 75 47.83 28.42 41.85
CA SER A 75 46.80 27.40 41.62
C SER A 75 46.42 27.24 40.14
N ALA A 76 46.44 28.31 39.35
CA ALA A 76 46.17 28.25 37.91
C ALA A 76 47.34 27.57 37.17
N HIS A 77 48.58 27.86 37.59
CA HIS A 77 49.76 27.16 37.08
C HIS A 77 49.74 25.67 37.41
N SER A 78 49.40 25.29 38.65
CA SER A 78 49.31 23.89 39.08
C SER A 78 48.18 23.12 38.40
N ILE A 79 47.01 23.73 38.19
CA ILE A 79 45.92 23.12 37.41
C ILE A 79 46.34 22.95 35.94
N SER A 80 47.08 23.91 35.37
CA SER A 80 47.56 23.80 33.99
C SER A 80 48.63 22.73 33.81
N SER A 81 49.55 22.61 34.77
CA SER A 81 50.59 21.57 34.77
C SER A 81 49.96 20.19 35.00
N ALA A 82 49.02 20.07 35.93
CA ALA A 82 48.24 18.85 36.12
C ALA A 82 47.44 18.48 34.86
N ARG A 83 46.79 19.43 34.18
CA ARG A 83 46.10 19.16 32.90
C ARG A 83 47.07 18.71 31.80
N LYS A 84 48.26 19.31 31.71
CA LYS A 84 49.31 18.89 30.76
C LYS A 84 49.82 17.47 31.10
N GLN A 85 50.00 17.18 32.38
CA GLN A 85 50.47 15.89 32.87
C GLN A 85 49.43 14.80 32.64
N VAL A 86 48.15 15.05 32.96
CA VAL A 86 47.03 14.14 32.67
C VAL A 86 46.87 13.90 31.17
N LYS A 87 47.07 14.91 30.30
CA LYS A 87 47.09 14.74 28.84
C LYS A 87 48.32 13.97 28.33
N ALA A 88 49.46 14.10 28.98
CA ALA A 88 50.67 13.35 28.64
C ALA A 88 50.55 11.88 29.10
N GLU A 89 49.95 11.66 30.27
CA GLU A 89 49.62 10.34 30.80
C GLU A 89 48.52 9.68 30.00
N SER A 90 47.47 10.40 29.55
CA SER A 90 46.43 9.83 28.70
C SER A 90 46.96 9.30 27.37
N ARG A 91 48.05 9.90 26.84
CA ARG A 91 48.77 9.41 25.64
C ARG A 91 49.63 8.16 25.91
N ARG A 92 49.95 7.87 27.17
CA ARG A 92 50.77 6.74 27.61
C ARG A 92 49.98 5.67 28.36
N ARG A 93 48.64 5.78 28.44
CA ARG A 93 47.80 4.78 29.11
C ARG A 93 47.86 3.46 28.34
N LEU A 94 48.18 2.38 29.06
CA LEU A 94 48.14 1.01 28.54
C LEU A 94 46.73 0.59 28.09
N PHE A 95 45.69 1.25 28.61
CA PHE A 95 44.30 0.97 28.28
C PHE A 95 43.70 2.10 27.46
N PRO A 96 42.97 1.80 26.37
CA PRO A 96 42.29 2.82 25.58
C PRO A 96 41.28 3.58 26.45
N THR A 97 41.28 4.91 26.36
CA THR A 97 40.31 5.75 27.07
C THR A 97 38.97 5.73 26.35
N ILE A 98 37.94 5.21 27.01
CA ILE A 98 36.56 5.29 26.52
C ILE A 98 36.07 6.73 26.68
N GLU A 99 35.78 7.41 25.57
CA GLU A 99 35.17 8.74 25.59
C GLU A 99 33.67 8.63 25.92
N TYR A 100 33.32 8.87 27.17
CA TYR A 100 31.94 9.05 27.57
C TYR A 100 31.43 10.42 27.11
N ALA A 101 30.38 10.43 26.30
CA ALA A 101 29.67 11.63 25.89
C ALA A 101 28.18 11.45 26.19
N SER A 102 27.48 12.54 26.48
CA SER A 102 26.01 12.51 26.58
C SER A 102 25.43 12.14 25.22
N ARG A 103 24.94 10.91 25.09
CA ARG A 103 24.32 10.37 23.88
C ARG A 103 23.08 9.60 24.30
N VAL A 104 21.99 9.77 23.56
CA VAL A 104 20.76 9.00 23.75
C VAL A 104 20.86 7.65 23.02
N SER A 105 20.03 6.69 23.42
CA SER A 105 19.93 5.40 22.73
C SER A 105 19.53 5.58 21.26
N HIS A 106 19.92 4.68 20.37
CA HIS A 106 19.48 4.70 18.97
C HIS A 106 17.97 4.52 18.80
N PHE A 107 17.30 3.87 19.76
CA PHE A 107 15.84 3.74 19.80
C PHE A 107 15.14 4.84 20.61
N ASP A 108 15.90 5.80 21.16
CA ASP A 108 15.30 6.95 21.82
C ASP A 108 14.58 7.82 20.77
N PRO A 109 13.34 8.28 21.01
CA PRO A 109 12.63 9.17 20.10
C PRO A 109 13.39 10.48 19.78
N ASN A 110 14.32 10.90 20.64
CA ASN A 110 15.14 12.10 20.45
C ASN A 110 16.48 11.80 19.76
N SER A 111 16.69 10.56 19.30
CA SER A 111 17.90 10.16 18.59
C SER A 111 17.92 10.70 17.16
N ASP A 112 19.07 11.22 16.75
CA ASP A 112 19.31 11.67 15.37
C ASP A 112 19.59 10.50 14.40
N TYR A 113 19.70 9.27 14.90
CA TYR A 113 20.08 8.11 14.10
C TYR A 113 18.88 7.54 13.34
N ARG A 114 19.03 7.34 12.03
CA ARG A 114 17.92 6.95 11.13
C ARG A 114 18.25 5.80 10.16
N ASP A 115 19.44 5.22 10.25
CA ASP A 115 19.83 4.12 9.35
C ASP A 115 19.41 2.77 9.93
N PHE A 116 18.38 2.17 9.34
CA PHE A 116 17.83 0.87 9.72
C PHE A 116 17.95 -0.18 8.60
N THR A 117 18.92 -0.01 7.70
CA THR A 117 19.14 -0.92 6.56
C THR A 117 19.30 -2.39 7.00
N GLY A 118 19.94 -2.63 8.15
CA GLY A 118 20.08 -3.96 8.72
C GLY A 118 18.74 -4.65 9.05
N PHE A 119 17.73 -3.92 9.55
CA PHE A 119 16.40 -4.47 9.82
C PHE A 119 15.65 -4.81 8.53
N TYR A 120 15.84 -4.00 7.49
CA TYR A 120 15.29 -4.28 6.17
C TYR A 120 15.85 -5.59 5.59
N ILE A 121 17.17 -5.81 5.70
CA ILE A 121 17.79 -7.07 5.27
C ILE A 121 17.29 -8.25 6.13
N LEU A 122 17.21 -8.07 7.45
CA LEU A 122 16.71 -9.10 8.37
C LEU A 122 15.26 -9.51 8.05
N PHE A 123 14.41 -8.55 7.68
CA PHE A 123 13.05 -8.81 7.24
C PHE A 123 13.01 -9.76 6.02
N TRP A 124 13.84 -9.51 5.00
CA TRP A 124 13.92 -10.40 3.84
C TRP A 124 14.48 -11.78 4.16
N ILE A 125 15.47 -11.86 5.06
CA ILE A 125 16.01 -13.14 5.54
C ILE A 125 14.90 -13.93 6.25
N ALA A 126 14.13 -13.29 7.14
CA ALA A 126 13.04 -13.95 7.86
C ALA A 126 11.95 -14.47 6.91
N LEU A 127 11.55 -13.68 5.90
CA LEU A 127 10.59 -14.11 4.89
C LEU A 127 11.10 -15.26 4.04
N THR A 128 12.39 -15.25 3.70
CA THR A 128 13.02 -16.34 2.94
C THR A 128 13.05 -17.63 3.74
N ILE A 129 13.39 -17.56 5.04
CA ILE A 129 13.34 -18.71 5.95
C ILE A 129 11.92 -19.25 6.06
N MET A 130 10.93 -18.36 6.22
CA MET A 130 9.51 -18.74 6.24
C MET A 130 9.12 -19.48 4.97
N ALA A 131 9.44 -18.95 3.79
CA ALA A 131 9.13 -19.57 2.51
C ALA A 131 9.78 -20.95 2.35
N ILE A 132 11.08 -21.07 2.63
CA ILE A 132 11.81 -22.35 2.55
C ILE A 132 11.22 -23.38 3.50
N THR A 133 10.93 -22.98 4.75
CA THR A 133 10.36 -23.88 5.76
C THR A 133 8.99 -24.40 5.32
N THR A 134 8.16 -23.51 4.77
CA THR A 134 6.84 -23.86 4.25
C THR A 134 6.94 -24.78 3.03
N MET A 135 7.86 -24.52 2.10
CA MET A 135 8.12 -25.41 0.97
C MET A 135 8.57 -26.80 1.42
N LEU A 136 9.48 -26.90 2.39
CA LEU A 136 9.94 -28.19 2.93
C LEU A 136 8.80 -28.97 3.58
N ARG A 137 7.92 -28.29 4.32
CA ARG A 137 6.71 -28.90 4.88
C ARG A 137 5.78 -29.41 3.79
N ASN A 138 5.56 -28.62 2.74
CA ASN A 138 4.73 -29.03 1.61
C ASN A 138 5.30 -30.24 0.84
N ILE A 139 6.63 -30.30 0.65
CA ILE A 139 7.28 -31.50 0.06
C ILE A 139 7.00 -32.73 0.92
N LYS A 140 7.11 -32.61 2.24
CA LYS A 140 6.85 -33.71 3.16
C LYS A 140 5.39 -34.19 3.10
N ASP A 141 4.44 -33.26 3.08
CA ASP A 141 3.01 -33.59 3.22
C ASP A 141 2.36 -33.98 1.88
N THR A 142 2.81 -33.41 0.76
CA THR A 142 2.16 -33.57 -0.56
C THR A 142 3.07 -34.15 -1.65
N GLY A 143 4.38 -34.28 -1.38
CA GLY A 143 5.38 -34.66 -2.37
C GLY A 143 5.83 -33.53 -3.30
N TYR A 144 5.18 -32.36 -3.25
CA TYR A 144 5.49 -31.21 -4.09
C TYR A 144 5.81 -29.97 -3.24
N PRO A 145 6.73 -29.08 -3.68
CA PRO A 145 7.12 -27.89 -2.91
C PRO A 145 6.03 -26.84 -2.76
N MET A 146 5.01 -26.87 -3.62
CA MET A 146 3.88 -25.94 -3.57
C MET A 146 2.58 -26.66 -3.89
N ARG A 147 1.49 -26.19 -3.27
CA ARG A 147 0.14 -26.56 -3.68
C ARG A 147 -0.19 -25.76 -4.94
N VAL A 148 -0.43 -26.42 -6.08
CA VAL A 148 -0.61 -25.74 -7.39
C VAL A 148 -2.01 -25.11 -7.55
N GLN A 149 -2.79 -24.99 -6.47
CA GLN A 149 -4.21 -24.63 -6.55
C GLN A 149 -4.44 -23.18 -6.98
N ILE A 150 -3.71 -22.21 -6.43
CA ILE A 150 -3.85 -20.80 -6.84
C ILE A 150 -3.20 -20.48 -8.18
N TRP A 151 -2.16 -21.21 -8.59
CA TRP A 151 -1.55 -21.03 -9.91
C TRP A 151 -2.53 -21.33 -11.05
N GLN A 152 -3.39 -22.33 -10.88
CA GLN A 152 -4.43 -22.63 -11.87
C GLN A 152 -5.39 -21.45 -12.04
N LEU A 153 -5.77 -20.76 -10.97
CA LEU A 153 -6.66 -19.58 -11.01
C LEU A 153 -6.10 -18.41 -11.84
N PHE A 154 -4.77 -18.26 -11.95
CA PHE A 154 -4.13 -17.22 -12.77
C PHE A 154 -4.09 -17.56 -14.26
N THR A 155 -4.15 -18.84 -14.62
CA THR A 155 -4.00 -19.29 -16.02
C THR A 155 -5.32 -19.44 -16.78
N VAL A 156 -6.46 -19.34 -16.10
CA VAL A 156 -7.78 -19.45 -16.73
C VAL A 156 -8.09 -18.20 -17.58
N LYS A 157 -8.33 -18.41 -18.89
CA LYS A 157 -8.81 -17.37 -19.84
C LYS A 157 -7.89 -16.14 -19.97
N VAL A 158 -6.57 -16.31 -19.83
CA VAL A 158 -5.59 -15.21 -19.92
C VAL A 158 -5.64 -14.47 -21.27
N TRP A 159 -5.89 -15.17 -22.37
CA TRP A 159 -5.99 -14.52 -23.69
C TRP A 159 -7.21 -13.58 -23.78
N GLU A 160 -8.36 -14.03 -23.28
CA GLU A 160 -9.55 -13.17 -23.20
C GLU A 160 -9.27 -11.96 -22.32
N LEU A 161 -8.56 -12.16 -21.20
CA LEU A 161 -8.20 -11.10 -20.25
C LEU A 161 -7.35 -10.02 -20.93
N GLY A 162 -6.30 -10.43 -21.64
CA GLY A 162 -5.44 -9.52 -22.39
C GLY A 162 -6.19 -8.75 -23.47
N LEU A 163 -7.12 -9.40 -24.19
CA LEU A 163 -7.94 -8.72 -25.20
C LEU A 163 -8.90 -7.71 -24.57
N ALA A 164 -9.55 -8.07 -23.46
CA ALA A 164 -10.44 -7.17 -22.73
C ALA A 164 -9.68 -5.95 -22.17
N ASP A 165 -8.47 -6.18 -21.65
CA ASP A 165 -7.60 -5.12 -21.15
C ASP A 165 -7.14 -4.18 -22.27
N ALA A 166 -6.69 -4.75 -23.41
CA ALA A 166 -6.31 -3.97 -24.58
C ALA A 166 -7.48 -3.14 -25.14
N LEU A 167 -8.69 -3.70 -25.19
CA LEU A 167 -9.89 -2.97 -25.61
C LEU A 167 -10.25 -1.84 -24.63
N MET A 168 -10.15 -2.10 -23.33
CA MET A 168 -10.36 -1.08 -22.30
C MET A 168 -9.36 0.07 -22.48
N VAL A 169 -8.06 -0.22 -22.61
CA VAL A 169 -7.02 0.79 -22.87
C VAL A 169 -7.30 1.56 -24.17
N ALA A 170 -7.62 0.85 -25.27
CA ALA A 170 -7.90 1.47 -26.56
C ALA A 170 -9.13 2.38 -26.52
N THR A 171 -10.20 2.01 -25.80
CA THR A 171 -11.40 2.84 -25.68
C THR A 171 -11.19 4.05 -24.79
N SER A 172 -10.32 3.98 -23.77
CA SER A 172 -9.98 5.16 -22.93
C SER A 172 -9.34 6.29 -23.75
N SER A 173 -8.62 5.90 -24.82
CA SER A 173 -7.92 6.78 -25.75
C SER A 173 -8.83 7.71 -26.55
N VAL A 174 -10.14 7.45 -26.59
CA VAL A 174 -11.16 8.32 -27.22
C VAL A 174 -11.18 9.74 -26.60
N SER A 175 -10.68 9.91 -25.39
CA SER A 175 -10.58 11.22 -24.75
C SER A 175 -9.67 12.20 -25.48
N LEU A 176 -8.64 11.74 -26.21
CA LEU A 176 -7.76 12.59 -27.01
C LEU A 176 -8.50 13.23 -28.21
N PRO A 177 -9.13 12.48 -29.13
CA PRO A 177 -9.86 13.06 -30.24
C PRO A 177 -11.05 13.92 -29.77
N LEU A 178 -11.70 13.58 -28.65
CA LEU A 178 -12.72 14.45 -28.04
C LEU A 178 -12.17 15.81 -27.64
N ASN A 179 -11.01 15.86 -26.97
CA ASN A 179 -10.37 17.13 -26.61
C ASN A 179 -9.92 17.95 -27.84
N ARG A 180 -9.45 17.28 -28.91
CA ARG A 180 -9.17 17.94 -30.19
C ARG A 180 -10.44 18.53 -30.82
N LEU A 181 -11.57 17.81 -30.73
CA LEU A 181 -12.87 18.28 -31.21
C LEU A 181 -13.37 19.50 -30.42
N PHE A 182 -13.30 19.45 -29.08
CA PHE A 182 -13.73 20.56 -28.21
C PHE A 182 -12.96 21.86 -28.46
N ARG A 183 -11.68 21.74 -28.83
CA ARG A 183 -10.83 22.87 -29.23
C ARG A 183 -11.11 23.36 -30.66
N SER A 184 -11.52 22.47 -31.57
CA SER A 184 -11.68 22.79 -32.99
C SER A 184 -12.77 23.88 -33.23
N PRO A 185 -12.65 24.68 -34.30
CA PRO A 185 -13.68 25.66 -34.66
C PRO A 185 -15.02 24.97 -34.99
N THR A 186 -14.99 23.72 -35.47
CA THR A 186 -16.18 22.90 -35.71
C THR A 186 -16.91 22.56 -34.40
N GLY A 187 -16.17 22.16 -33.37
CA GLY A 187 -16.73 21.93 -32.02
C GLY A 187 -17.35 23.19 -31.43
N ALA A 188 -16.75 24.36 -31.67
CA ALA A 188 -17.31 25.64 -31.25
C ALA A 188 -18.63 25.98 -31.96
N LYS A 189 -18.77 25.68 -33.26
CA LYS A 189 -20.02 25.87 -34.02
C LYS A 189 -21.13 24.92 -33.56
N LEU A 190 -20.78 23.71 -33.14
CA LEU A 190 -21.71 22.69 -32.64
C LEU A 190 -22.08 22.87 -31.15
N GLY A 191 -21.60 23.92 -30.49
CA GLY A 191 -21.83 24.15 -29.06
C GLY A 191 -21.05 23.21 -28.12
N LEU A 192 -20.13 22.42 -28.66
CA LEU A 192 -19.30 21.45 -27.91
C LEU A 192 -18.09 22.09 -27.22
N ARG A 193 -18.19 23.38 -26.86
CA ARG A 193 -17.16 24.07 -26.07
C ARG A 193 -17.02 23.40 -24.70
N TRP A 194 -15.83 23.42 -24.11
CA TRP A 194 -15.58 22.77 -22.81
C TRP A 194 -16.57 23.20 -21.72
N GLN A 195 -16.75 24.51 -21.50
CA GLN A 195 -17.73 25.06 -20.54
C GLN A 195 -19.20 24.93 -20.97
N GLY A 196 -19.48 24.56 -22.23
CA GLY A 196 -20.83 24.34 -22.75
C GLY A 196 -21.20 22.86 -22.70
N GLY A 197 -21.04 22.16 -23.84
CA GLY A 197 -21.36 20.74 -23.97
C GLY A 197 -20.18 19.77 -23.72
N GLY A 198 -18.92 20.22 -23.84
CA GLY A 198 -17.75 19.34 -23.82
C GLY A 198 -17.56 18.61 -22.49
N MET A 199 -17.65 19.32 -21.37
CA MET A 199 -17.57 18.73 -20.03
C MET A 199 -18.69 17.72 -19.76
N ALA A 200 -19.92 18.03 -20.20
CA ALA A 200 -21.07 17.13 -20.04
C ALA A 200 -20.88 15.84 -20.86
N ILE A 201 -20.49 15.95 -22.14
CA ILE A 201 -20.21 14.79 -22.99
C ILE A 201 -19.11 13.91 -22.40
N GLN A 202 -18.01 14.53 -21.94
CA GLN A 202 -16.90 13.79 -21.34
C GLN A 202 -17.35 13.08 -20.05
N SER A 203 -18.18 13.71 -19.23
CA SER A 203 -18.67 13.14 -17.97
C SER A 203 -19.64 11.97 -18.22
N ILE A 204 -20.53 12.11 -19.20
CA ILE A 204 -21.44 11.04 -19.65
C ILE A 204 -20.63 9.87 -20.21
N PHE A 205 -19.62 10.15 -21.05
CA PHE A 205 -18.72 9.12 -21.56
C PHE A 205 -18.03 8.36 -20.43
N GLN A 206 -17.42 9.07 -19.47
CA GLN A 206 -16.77 8.45 -18.30
C GLN A 206 -17.74 7.62 -17.45
N ALA A 207 -18.99 8.06 -17.28
CA ALA A 207 -20.01 7.32 -16.53
C ALA A 207 -20.46 6.03 -17.24
N ILE A 208 -20.53 6.04 -18.58
CA ILE A 208 -20.93 4.87 -19.39
C ILE A 208 -19.75 3.92 -19.63
N TRP A 209 -18.51 4.42 -19.64
CA TRP A 209 -17.30 3.68 -19.99
C TRP A 209 -16.96 2.50 -19.05
N VAL A 210 -17.72 2.30 -17.96
CA VAL A 210 -17.51 1.18 -17.02
C VAL A 210 -17.57 -0.16 -17.76
N PRO A 211 -16.50 -0.98 -17.68
CA PRO A 211 -16.34 -2.16 -18.51
C PRO A 211 -17.27 -3.33 -18.15
N PHE A 212 -17.44 -4.17 -19.16
CA PHE A 212 -18.23 -5.40 -19.26
C PHE A 212 -18.41 -6.18 -17.96
N LEU A 213 -19.68 -6.36 -17.56
CA LEU A 213 -20.11 -7.34 -16.56
C LEU A 213 -20.06 -8.75 -17.17
N ARG A 214 -18.87 -9.36 -17.19
CA ARG A 214 -18.69 -10.76 -17.60
C ARG A 214 -18.21 -11.58 -16.41
N GLN A 215 -18.52 -12.88 -16.41
CA GLN A 215 -18.14 -13.78 -15.33
C GLN A 215 -16.68 -14.23 -15.48
N TRP A 216 -15.77 -13.52 -14.84
CA TRP A 216 -14.34 -13.87 -14.75
C TRP A 216 -14.01 -14.60 -13.44
N THR A 217 -12.81 -15.17 -13.37
CA THR A 217 -12.19 -15.56 -12.09
C THR A 217 -12.01 -14.32 -11.22
N TRP A 218 -12.06 -14.49 -9.91
CA TRP A 218 -11.97 -13.36 -8.97
C TRP A 218 -10.64 -12.60 -9.14
N THR A 219 -9.53 -13.30 -9.43
CA THR A 219 -8.21 -12.69 -9.67
C THR A 219 -8.20 -11.78 -10.90
N ALA A 220 -8.70 -12.28 -12.05
CA ALA A 220 -8.82 -11.52 -13.28
C ALA A 220 -9.78 -10.33 -13.13
N GLN A 221 -10.87 -10.53 -12.39
CA GLN A 221 -11.84 -9.47 -12.09
C GLN A 221 -11.19 -8.35 -11.27
N VAL A 222 -10.42 -8.68 -10.23
CA VAL A 222 -9.71 -7.69 -9.41
C VAL A 222 -8.72 -6.90 -10.25
N PHE A 223 -7.92 -7.58 -11.09
CA PHE A 223 -6.99 -6.92 -12.00
C PHE A 223 -7.71 -5.94 -12.94
N LEU A 224 -8.76 -6.38 -13.64
CA LEU A 224 -9.52 -5.52 -14.56
C LEU A 224 -10.16 -4.35 -13.82
N THR A 225 -10.78 -4.57 -12.67
CA THR A 225 -11.42 -3.51 -11.89
C THR A 225 -10.40 -2.47 -11.42
N LEU A 226 -9.26 -2.89 -10.86
CA LEU A 226 -8.23 -1.96 -10.43
C LEU A 226 -7.67 -1.16 -11.62
N HIS A 227 -7.40 -1.83 -12.74
CA HIS A 227 -6.91 -1.16 -13.93
C HIS A 227 -7.96 -0.21 -14.52
N THR A 228 -9.24 -0.59 -14.51
CA THR A 228 -10.37 0.28 -14.88
C THR A 228 -10.39 1.54 -14.04
N LEU A 229 -10.30 1.42 -12.71
CA LEU A 229 -10.32 2.56 -11.80
C LEU A 229 -9.13 3.50 -12.07
N VAL A 230 -7.93 2.94 -12.29
CA VAL A 230 -6.74 3.71 -12.67
C VAL A 230 -6.96 4.46 -13.99
N LEU A 231 -7.45 3.77 -15.03
CA LEU A 231 -7.72 4.38 -16.34
C LEU A 231 -8.82 5.42 -16.28
N LEU A 232 -9.87 5.20 -15.48
CA LEU A 232 -10.94 6.18 -15.24
C LEU A 232 -10.38 7.45 -14.59
N MET A 233 -9.53 7.32 -13.57
CA MET A 233 -8.86 8.45 -12.93
C MET A 233 -7.93 9.19 -13.90
N LYS A 234 -7.10 8.45 -14.65
CA LYS A 234 -6.22 9.03 -15.67
C LYS A 234 -7.01 9.76 -16.77
N MET A 235 -8.06 9.13 -17.27
CA MET A 235 -8.97 9.70 -18.27
C MET A 235 -9.65 10.97 -17.75
N HIS A 236 -10.12 10.95 -16.50
CA HIS A 236 -10.69 12.11 -15.84
C HIS A 236 -9.67 13.25 -15.73
N SER A 237 -8.47 12.96 -15.23
CA SER A 237 -7.43 13.98 -15.08
C SER A 237 -7.00 14.57 -16.42
N TYR A 238 -6.75 13.73 -17.42
CA TYR A 238 -6.36 14.16 -18.76
C TYR A 238 -7.43 15.06 -19.40
N ALA A 239 -8.70 14.65 -19.36
CA ALA A 239 -9.76 15.38 -20.02
C ALA A 239 -10.08 16.70 -19.32
N PHE A 240 -10.15 16.72 -17.99
CA PHE A 240 -10.45 17.94 -17.24
C PHE A 240 -9.33 18.98 -17.31
N TYR A 241 -8.06 18.53 -17.25
CA TYR A 241 -6.93 19.45 -17.38
C TYR A 241 -6.82 20.04 -18.79
N ASN A 242 -6.86 19.21 -19.84
CA ASN A 242 -6.83 19.72 -21.22
C ASN A 242 -8.06 20.58 -21.57
N GLY A 243 -9.21 20.23 -21.02
CA GLY A 243 -10.43 21.02 -21.14
C GLY A 243 -10.27 22.41 -20.50
N HIS A 244 -9.67 22.48 -19.31
CA HIS A 244 -9.31 23.75 -18.67
C HIS A 244 -8.33 24.56 -19.54
N LEU A 245 -7.23 23.95 -20.00
CA LEU A 245 -6.25 24.63 -20.87
C LEU A 245 -6.87 25.14 -22.18
N SER A 246 -7.83 24.40 -22.76
CA SER A 246 -8.56 24.84 -23.96
C SER A 246 -9.36 26.13 -23.73
N GLU A 247 -9.93 26.29 -22.54
CA GLU A 247 -10.67 27.48 -22.15
C GLU A 247 -9.73 28.65 -21.83
N THR A 248 -8.61 28.37 -21.16
CA THR A 248 -7.54 29.33 -20.88
C THR A 248 -6.91 29.88 -22.17
N GLU A 249 -6.59 29.03 -23.16
CA GLU A 249 -6.10 29.44 -24.48
C GLU A 249 -7.11 30.35 -25.17
N ARG A 250 -8.40 30.01 -25.10
CA ARG A 250 -9.46 30.82 -25.71
C ARG A 250 -9.62 32.16 -25.03
N ARG A 251 -9.55 32.22 -23.70
CA ARG A 251 -9.61 33.48 -22.93
C ARG A 251 -8.43 34.38 -23.29
N LEU A 252 -7.23 33.81 -23.38
CA LEU A 252 -6.05 34.54 -23.82
C LEU A 252 -6.24 35.15 -25.21
N ARG A 253 -6.72 34.37 -26.19
CA ARG A 253 -7.04 34.88 -27.55
C ARG A 253 -8.18 35.91 -27.56
N ALA A 254 -9.16 35.78 -26.66
CA ALA A 254 -10.26 36.74 -26.56
C ALA A 254 -9.75 38.11 -26.08
N LEU A 255 -8.72 38.14 -25.22
CA LEU A 255 -8.11 39.38 -24.73
C LEU A 255 -7.41 40.19 -25.83
N ASP A 256 -7.19 39.64 -27.02
CA ASP A 256 -6.74 40.42 -28.19
C ASP A 256 -7.78 41.49 -28.57
N ASN A 257 -9.06 41.24 -28.30
CA ASN A 257 -10.17 42.19 -28.45
C ASN A 257 -10.81 42.48 -27.07
N PRO A 258 -10.23 43.41 -26.28
CA PRO A 258 -10.56 43.57 -24.86
C PRO A 258 -12.00 44.01 -24.57
N SER A 259 -12.72 44.57 -25.55
CA SER A 259 -14.10 45.03 -25.39
C SER A 259 -15.12 43.90 -25.21
N THR A 260 -14.82 42.67 -25.67
CA THR A 260 -15.74 41.51 -25.62
C THR A 260 -15.23 40.39 -24.69
N ALA A 261 -14.03 40.55 -24.12
CA ALA A 261 -13.35 39.51 -23.36
C ALA A 261 -13.80 39.47 -21.89
N SER A 262 -13.81 38.27 -21.30
CA SER A 262 -14.04 38.10 -19.86
C SER A 262 -12.80 38.53 -19.08
N LYS A 263 -12.94 39.51 -18.18
CA LYS A 263 -11.89 39.98 -17.25
C LYS A 263 -11.82 39.18 -15.93
N ALA A 264 -12.41 37.98 -15.87
CA ALA A 264 -12.36 37.14 -14.68
C ALA A 264 -10.91 36.70 -14.37
N PRO A 265 -10.50 36.58 -13.10
CA PRO A 265 -9.14 36.21 -12.75
C PRO A 265 -8.77 34.84 -13.34
N ALA A 266 -7.50 34.70 -13.74
CA ALA A 266 -6.96 33.43 -14.19
C ALA A 266 -7.13 32.38 -13.08
N TYR A 267 -7.72 31.25 -13.43
CA TYR A 267 -7.82 30.10 -12.54
C TYR A 267 -6.57 29.24 -12.77
N GLN A 268 -5.69 29.13 -11.78
CA GLN A 268 -4.55 28.23 -11.84
C GLN A 268 -4.97 26.81 -11.42
N TYR A 269 -4.64 25.82 -12.23
CA TYR A 269 -5.01 24.43 -12.01
C TYR A 269 -3.78 23.59 -11.65
N PRO A 270 -3.58 23.19 -10.38
CA PRO A 270 -4.55 23.11 -9.29
C PRO A 270 -4.68 24.39 -8.46
N TRP A 271 -5.90 24.67 -7.96
CA TRP A 271 -6.17 25.82 -7.09
C TRP A 271 -5.41 25.72 -5.77
N SER A 272 -4.21 26.30 -5.71
CA SER A 272 -3.57 26.72 -4.46
C SER A 272 -4.27 27.99 -4.02
N GLY A 273 -5.10 27.92 -2.97
CA GLY A 273 -5.92 29.03 -2.47
C GLY A 273 -5.13 30.23 -1.91
N HIS A 274 -4.23 30.80 -2.69
CA HIS A 274 -3.59 32.08 -2.48
C HIS A 274 -3.85 32.96 -3.70
N LYS A 275 -4.82 33.86 -3.57
CA LYS A 275 -4.66 35.21 -4.11
C LYS A 275 -5.18 36.16 -3.04
N GLN A 276 -4.30 37.07 -2.61
CA GLN A 276 -4.67 38.24 -1.83
C GLN A 276 -5.76 38.99 -2.59
N ILE A 277 -6.83 39.32 -1.88
CA ILE A 277 -7.82 40.28 -2.33
C ILE A 277 -7.07 41.61 -2.37
N SER A 278 -6.66 42.07 -3.56
CA SER A 278 -6.28 43.46 -3.74
C SER A 278 -7.57 44.25 -3.93
N GLU A 279 -7.79 45.21 -3.02
CA GLU A 279 -8.94 46.09 -3.00
C GLU A 279 -9.00 47.00 -4.25
N LYS A 280 -10.22 47.42 -4.57
CA LYS A 280 -10.58 48.34 -5.66
C LYS A 280 -9.90 49.72 -5.51
N HIS A 281 -9.57 50.36 -6.66
CA HIS A 281 -9.41 51.81 -7.02
C HIS A 281 -8.15 51.90 -7.94
N GLU A 282 -8.13 52.31 -9.22
CA GLU A 282 -8.57 53.53 -9.95
C GLU A 282 -8.53 53.33 -11.51
N GLN A 283 -9.44 53.94 -12.26
CA GLN A 283 -10.12 53.29 -13.40
C GLN A 283 -9.64 53.53 -14.86
N THR A 284 -8.37 53.81 -15.18
CA THR A 284 -8.00 53.90 -16.63
C THR A 284 -6.56 53.56 -17.00
N ALA A 285 -5.57 53.92 -16.17
CA ALA A 285 -4.19 53.45 -16.36
C ALA A 285 -3.97 52.02 -15.83
N GLU A 286 -4.73 51.64 -14.80
CA GLU A 286 -4.69 50.31 -14.22
C GLU A 286 -5.33 49.25 -15.10
N GLU A 287 -6.38 49.56 -15.88
CA GLU A 287 -7.03 48.55 -16.73
C GLU A 287 -6.07 47.94 -17.77
N ILE A 288 -5.14 48.74 -18.31
CA ILE A 288 -4.11 48.25 -19.25
C ILE A 288 -3.11 47.36 -18.51
N SER A 289 -2.77 47.70 -17.27
CA SER A 289 -1.89 46.93 -16.38
C SER A 289 -2.54 45.61 -15.95
N GLU A 290 -3.84 45.62 -15.58
CA GLU A 290 -4.62 44.45 -15.19
C GLU A 290 -4.81 43.47 -16.36
N VAL A 291 -5.10 43.97 -17.57
CA VAL A 291 -5.20 43.13 -18.76
C VAL A 291 -3.84 42.54 -19.14
N ALA A 292 -2.75 43.29 -18.96
CA ALA A 292 -1.40 42.78 -19.17
C ALA A 292 -1.04 41.67 -18.16
N GLN A 293 -1.32 41.88 -16.88
CA GLN A 293 -1.14 40.87 -15.83
C GLN A 293 -2.01 39.64 -16.07
N LEU A 294 -3.26 39.81 -16.48
CA LEU A 294 -4.15 38.70 -16.80
C LEU A 294 -3.65 37.90 -18.03
N ARG A 295 -3.11 38.57 -19.05
CA ARG A 295 -2.49 37.90 -20.20
C ARG A 295 -1.28 37.08 -19.77
N GLU A 296 -0.44 37.62 -18.89
CA GLU A 296 0.72 36.91 -18.34
C GLU A 296 0.29 35.70 -17.51
N ASP A 297 -0.64 35.88 -16.56
CA ASP A 297 -1.19 34.81 -15.72
C ASP A 297 -1.79 33.66 -16.58
N LEU A 298 -2.54 34.00 -17.64
CA LEU A 298 -3.12 33.00 -18.56
C LEU A 298 -2.05 32.33 -19.44
N ALA A 299 -1.02 33.07 -19.86
CA ALA A 299 0.08 32.52 -20.65
C ALA A 299 0.93 31.55 -19.83
N ILE A 300 1.21 31.88 -18.56
CA ILE A 300 1.95 31.02 -17.64
C ILE A 300 1.23 29.68 -17.45
N GLU A 301 -0.09 29.68 -17.28
CA GLU A 301 -0.89 28.45 -17.13
C GLU A 301 -0.85 27.54 -18.38
N LEU A 302 -0.65 28.09 -19.58
CA LEU A 302 -0.58 27.34 -20.84
C LEU A 302 0.79 26.73 -21.11
N ILE A 303 1.82 27.15 -20.38
CA ILE A 303 3.20 26.71 -20.52
C ILE A 303 3.48 25.68 -19.42
N SER A 304 4.20 24.60 -19.74
CA SER A 304 4.61 23.63 -18.74
C SER A 304 5.49 24.30 -17.67
N PRO A 305 5.48 23.81 -16.40
CA PRO A 305 6.35 24.37 -15.36
C PRO A 305 7.85 24.35 -15.71
N MET A 306 8.27 23.47 -16.62
CA MET A 306 9.65 23.36 -17.11
C MET A 306 9.88 24.10 -18.45
N GLY A 307 8.83 24.67 -19.04
CA GLY A 307 8.91 25.56 -20.21
C GLY A 307 9.06 24.87 -21.58
N SER A 308 9.18 23.55 -21.67
CA SER A 308 9.46 22.88 -22.95
C SER A 308 8.21 22.62 -23.81
N VAL A 309 7.05 22.42 -23.16
CA VAL A 309 5.78 22.12 -23.84
C VAL A 309 4.77 23.22 -23.56
N THR A 310 4.15 23.74 -24.62
CA THR A 310 3.04 24.70 -24.53
C THR A 310 1.78 24.08 -25.10
N TYR A 311 0.65 24.26 -24.42
CA TYR A 311 -0.66 23.91 -24.98
C TYR A 311 -0.86 24.71 -26.27
N PRO A 312 -1.17 24.05 -27.41
CA PRO A 312 -1.81 22.74 -27.56
C PRO A 312 -0.90 21.68 -28.19
N LYS A 313 0.42 21.89 -28.19
CA LYS A 313 1.39 20.95 -28.79
C LYS A 313 1.41 19.60 -28.07
N ASN A 314 0.87 19.54 -26.85
CA ASN A 314 0.72 18.33 -26.05
C ASN A 314 -0.36 17.36 -26.57
N LEU A 315 -1.33 17.82 -27.38
CA LEU A 315 -2.43 16.98 -27.88
C LEU A 315 -1.97 16.00 -28.97
N THR A 316 -1.01 15.13 -28.67
CA THR A 316 -0.43 14.11 -29.55
C THR A 316 -0.65 12.72 -28.97
N TRP A 317 -0.64 11.70 -29.84
CA TRP A 317 -0.73 10.30 -29.41
C TRP A 317 0.45 9.89 -28.53
N SER A 318 1.66 10.39 -28.84
CA SER A 318 2.86 10.09 -28.06
C SER A 318 2.75 10.56 -26.62
N ASN A 319 2.27 11.80 -26.39
CA ASN A 319 2.12 12.34 -25.03
C ASN A 319 1.01 11.61 -24.25
N TYR A 320 -0.08 11.23 -24.91
CA TYR A 320 -1.16 10.47 -24.28
C TYR A 320 -0.72 9.06 -23.86
N ILE A 321 -0.02 8.33 -24.75
CA ILE A 321 0.49 6.98 -24.46
C ILE A 321 1.56 7.04 -23.36
N ASP A 322 2.44 8.04 -23.39
CA ASP A 322 3.44 8.23 -22.34
C ASP A 322 2.78 8.49 -20.97
N PHE A 323 1.75 9.34 -20.90
CA PHE A 323 0.98 9.53 -19.66
C PHE A 323 0.28 8.25 -19.19
N LEU A 324 -0.19 7.41 -20.12
CA LEU A 324 -0.83 6.15 -19.79
C LEU A 324 0.11 5.21 -19.04
N PHE A 325 1.38 5.13 -19.44
CA PHE A 325 2.40 4.30 -18.79
C PHE A 325 3.06 4.95 -17.57
N CYS A 326 3.10 6.29 -17.48
CA CYS A 326 3.69 6.97 -16.33
C CYS A 326 2.97 6.60 -15.02
N PRO A 327 3.70 6.32 -13.92
CA PRO A 327 3.13 5.87 -12.65
C PRO A 327 2.50 7.03 -11.83
N THR A 328 1.71 7.88 -12.49
CA THR A 328 0.96 8.98 -11.90
C THR A 328 -0.48 9.00 -12.41
N LEU A 329 -1.40 9.49 -11.58
CA LEU A 329 -2.82 9.62 -11.91
C LEU A 329 -3.20 11.04 -12.33
N CYS A 330 -2.33 12.01 -12.07
CA CYS A 330 -2.54 13.42 -12.41
C CYS A 330 -1.82 13.73 -13.71
N TYR A 331 -2.58 14.10 -14.75
CA TYR A 331 -2.01 14.57 -15.99
C TYR A 331 -1.40 15.97 -15.80
N GLU A 332 -0.20 16.15 -16.32
CA GLU A 332 0.49 17.45 -16.46
C GLU A 332 1.09 17.53 -17.86
N LEU A 333 1.37 18.74 -18.34
CA LEU A 333 1.95 18.96 -19.67
C LEU A 333 3.33 18.27 -19.82
N GLU A 334 4.08 18.23 -18.72
CA GLU A 334 5.44 17.71 -18.68
C GLU A 334 5.75 17.12 -17.31
N TYR A 335 6.63 16.13 -17.29
CA TYR A 335 7.07 15.43 -16.09
C TYR A 335 8.59 15.46 -15.99
N PRO A 336 9.16 15.53 -14.78
CA PRO A 336 10.61 15.41 -14.60
C PRO A 336 11.07 14.04 -15.12
N ARG A 337 12.16 14.03 -15.90
CA ARG A 337 12.72 12.80 -16.50
C ARG A 337 14.12 12.49 -15.98
N THR A 338 14.47 11.21 -16.01
CA THR A 338 15.85 10.72 -15.86
C THR A 338 16.56 10.68 -17.23
N ASP A 339 17.90 10.73 -17.23
CA ASP A 339 18.71 10.77 -18.46
C ASP A 339 18.55 9.51 -19.33
N GLY A 340 18.17 8.38 -18.73
CA GLY A 340 17.92 7.13 -19.42
C GLY A 340 17.41 6.03 -18.49
N ILE A 341 17.23 4.84 -19.06
CA ILE A 341 16.78 3.63 -18.36
C ILE A 341 18.00 2.91 -17.77
N VAL A 342 17.99 2.69 -16.46
CA VAL A 342 18.99 1.88 -15.76
C VAL A 342 18.52 0.42 -15.72
N TRP A 343 18.98 -0.39 -16.67
CA TRP A 343 18.53 -1.79 -16.84
C TRP A 343 18.79 -2.70 -15.63
N SER A 344 19.84 -2.45 -14.84
CA SER A 344 20.11 -3.21 -13.62
C SER A 344 19.05 -2.98 -12.55
N GLU A 345 18.63 -1.73 -12.35
CA GLU A 345 17.56 -1.36 -11.42
C GLU A 345 16.21 -1.91 -11.88
N LEU A 346 15.94 -1.84 -13.18
CA LEU A 346 14.73 -2.43 -13.76
C LEU A 346 14.69 -3.96 -13.55
N GLY A 347 15.78 -4.66 -13.84
CA GLY A 347 15.89 -6.10 -13.68
C GLY A 347 15.70 -6.55 -12.22
N TYR A 348 16.33 -5.84 -11.28
CA TYR A 348 16.16 -6.11 -9.84
C TYR A 348 14.70 -5.93 -9.39
N LYS A 349 14.04 -4.84 -9.80
CA LYS A 349 12.63 -4.58 -9.47
C LYS A 349 11.71 -5.65 -10.05
N ILE A 350 11.90 -6.04 -11.31
CA ILE A 350 11.10 -7.10 -11.95
C ILE A 350 11.25 -8.43 -11.19
N LEU A 351 12.49 -8.83 -10.85
CA LEU A 351 12.74 -10.03 -10.07
C LEU A 351 12.07 -9.96 -8.69
N ALA A 352 12.16 -8.80 -8.02
CA ALA A 352 11.53 -8.57 -6.73
C ALA A 352 10.00 -8.67 -6.81
N VAL A 353 9.35 -8.20 -7.89
CA VAL A 353 7.91 -8.38 -8.11
C VAL A 353 7.55 -9.86 -8.07
N PHE A 354 8.23 -10.70 -8.85
CA PHE A 354 7.96 -12.15 -8.85
C PHE A 354 8.22 -12.80 -7.50
N GLY A 355 9.31 -12.43 -6.82
CA GLY A 355 9.62 -12.93 -5.48
C GLY A 355 8.58 -12.57 -4.42
N VAL A 356 8.08 -11.34 -4.43
CA VAL A 356 7.04 -10.89 -3.49
C VAL A 356 5.67 -11.51 -3.81
N ILE A 357 5.30 -11.63 -5.09
CA ILE A 357 4.06 -12.34 -5.48
C ILE A 357 4.12 -13.79 -5.01
N PHE A 358 5.26 -14.45 -5.19
CA PHE A 358 5.46 -15.81 -4.69
C PHE A 358 5.27 -15.89 -3.17
N LEU A 359 5.89 -14.99 -2.39
CA LEU A 359 5.70 -14.92 -0.94
C LEU A 359 4.24 -14.66 -0.57
N LEU A 360 3.55 -13.75 -1.26
CA LEU A 360 2.13 -13.47 -1.06
C LEU A 360 1.27 -14.72 -1.28
N THR A 361 1.56 -15.52 -2.31
CA THR A 361 0.82 -16.77 -2.58
C THR A 361 1.04 -17.78 -1.47
N ILE A 362 2.28 -18.00 -1.02
CA ILE A 362 2.58 -18.92 0.09
C ILE A 362 1.91 -18.44 1.38
N THR A 363 2.03 -17.16 1.72
CA THR A 363 1.42 -16.62 2.94
C THR A 363 -0.10 -16.78 2.93
N SER A 364 -0.73 -16.59 1.78
CA SER A 364 -2.19 -16.72 1.63
C SER A 364 -2.65 -18.18 1.71
N GLU A 365 -1.99 -19.10 1.02
CA GLU A 365 -2.35 -20.53 0.99
C GLU A 365 -2.18 -21.21 2.35
N GLU A 366 -1.11 -20.89 3.06
CA GLU A 366 -0.68 -21.67 4.22
C GLU A 366 -1.16 -21.07 5.54
N PHE A 367 -1.40 -19.76 5.60
CA PHE A 367 -1.78 -19.09 6.84
C PHE A 367 -3.17 -18.43 6.81
N ILE A 368 -3.67 -17.99 5.65
CA ILE A 368 -4.97 -17.29 5.55
C ILE A 368 -6.08 -18.28 5.19
N LEU A 369 -5.92 -19.01 4.09
CA LEU A 369 -6.93 -19.92 3.55
C LEU A 369 -7.43 -20.98 4.55
N PRO A 370 -6.58 -21.73 5.29
CA PRO A 370 -7.06 -22.75 6.21
C PRO A 370 -7.92 -22.18 7.33
N VAL A 371 -7.53 -21.03 7.90
CA VAL A 371 -8.29 -20.35 8.95
C VAL A 371 -9.66 -19.89 8.43
N MET A 372 -9.72 -19.40 7.19
CA MET A 372 -10.99 -19.00 6.57
C MET A 372 -11.92 -20.19 6.35
N ILE A 373 -11.41 -21.33 5.87
CA ILE A 373 -12.22 -22.53 5.62
C ILE A 373 -12.74 -23.11 6.94
N GLU A 374 -11.86 -23.24 7.94
CA GLU A 374 -12.24 -23.79 9.25
C GLU A 374 -13.26 -22.91 9.97
N SER A 375 -13.05 -21.59 9.96
CA SER A 375 -13.99 -20.65 10.58
C SER A 375 -15.36 -20.66 9.88
N ALA A 376 -15.40 -20.70 8.55
CA ALA A 376 -16.65 -20.78 7.80
C ALA A 376 -17.42 -22.08 8.12
N ALA A 377 -16.74 -23.23 8.15
CA ALA A 377 -17.37 -24.51 8.48
C ALA A 377 -17.94 -24.53 9.91
N ARG A 378 -17.20 -23.97 10.90
CA ARG A 378 -17.67 -23.88 12.28
C ARG A 378 -18.88 -22.96 12.42
N LEU A 379 -18.91 -21.87 11.65
CA LEU A 379 -20.00 -20.90 11.68
C LEU A 379 -21.31 -21.43 11.06
N GLU A 380 -21.25 -22.40 10.16
CA GLU A 380 -22.45 -23.09 9.64
C GLU A 380 -23.15 -23.95 10.70
N THR A 381 -22.41 -24.41 11.72
CA THR A 381 -22.91 -25.37 12.71
C THR A 381 -23.48 -24.74 13.98
N VAL A 382 -23.38 -23.41 14.13
CA VAL A 382 -23.64 -22.71 15.39
C VAL A 382 -24.76 -21.69 15.23
N ASP A 383 -25.83 -21.84 16.03
CA ASP A 383 -26.97 -20.92 16.06
C ASP A 383 -26.84 -19.82 17.14
N SER A 384 -25.91 -19.97 18.10
CA SER A 384 -25.75 -19.03 19.21
C SER A 384 -24.88 -17.82 18.83
N LEU A 385 -25.35 -16.61 19.16
CA LEU A 385 -24.64 -15.35 18.89
C LEU A 385 -23.33 -15.23 19.69
N SER A 386 -23.29 -15.76 20.92
CA SER A 386 -22.07 -15.68 21.75
C SER A 386 -20.96 -16.59 21.22
N GLU A 387 -21.34 -17.77 20.74
CA GLU A 387 -20.41 -18.73 20.14
C GLU A 387 -19.92 -18.26 18.76
N THR A 388 -20.82 -17.69 17.96
CA THR A 388 -20.47 -16.99 16.71
C THR A 388 -19.43 -15.90 16.94
N GLY A 389 -19.64 -15.06 17.96
CA GLY A 389 -18.69 -14.01 18.33
C GLY A 389 -17.33 -14.55 18.78
N LEU A 390 -17.33 -15.67 19.51
CA LEU A 390 -16.10 -16.31 20.00
C LEU A 390 -15.30 -16.94 18.86
N ILE A 391 -15.95 -17.65 17.93
CA ILE A 391 -15.32 -18.21 16.72
C ILE A 391 -14.73 -17.08 15.87
N LEU A 392 -15.49 -15.99 15.69
CA LEU A 392 -15.02 -14.85 14.92
C LEU A 392 -13.80 -14.19 15.58
N ALA A 393 -13.81 -14.02 16.91
CA ALA A 393 -12.68 -13.45 17.65
C ALA A 393 -11.43 -14.34 17.57
N GLU A 394 -11.58 -15.65 17.71
CA GLU A 394 -10.49 -16.64 17.52
C GLU A 394 -9.90 -16.53 16.11
N SER A 395 -10.76 -16.52 15.09
CA SER A 395 -10.36 -16.42 13.69
C SER A 395 -9.64 -15.10 13.39
N ILE A 396 -10.18 -13.98 13.87
CA ILE A 396 -9.54 -12.66 13.75
C ILE A 396 -8.14 -12.69 14.36
N SER A 397 -8.00 -13.23 15.58
CA SER A 397 -6.72 -13.31 16.29
C SER A 397 -5.65 -14.07 15.48
N MET A 398 -6.03 -15.22 14.91
CA MET A 398 -5.14 -16.05 14.08
C MET A 398 -4.76 -15.35 12.77
N LEU A 399 -5.61 -14.46 12.25
CA LEU A 399 -5.42 -13.74 11.00
C LEU A 399 -4.63 -12.43 11.14
N LEU A 400 -4.45 -11.88 12.36
CA LEU A 400 -3.75 -10.60 12.59
C LEU A 400 -2.34 -10.57 11.97
N PHE A 401 -1.51 -11.58 12.28
CA PHE A 401 -0.12 -11.61 11.80
C PHE A 401 -0.02 -11.90 10.29
N PRO A 402 -0.72 -12.89 9.72
CA PRO A 402 -0.74 -13.12 8.27
C PRO A 402 -1.20 -11.89 7.47
N PHE A 403 -2.24 -11.17 7.93
CA PHE A 403 -2.67 -9.94 7.25
C PHE A 403 -1.68 -8.79 7.39
N MET A 404 -0.99 -8.66 8.52
CA MET A 404 0.08 -7.67 8.67
C MET A 404 1.19 -7.91 7.63
N VAL A 405 1.67 -9.15 7.50
CA VAL A 405 2.69 -9.51 6.50
C VAL A 405 2.17 -9.29 5.09
N THR A 406 0.96 -9.75 4.79
CA THR A 406 0.33 -9.59 3.47
C THR A 406 0.17 -8.12 3.08
N PHE A 407 -0.28 -7.27 4.01
CA PHE A 407 -0.41 -5.83 3.81
C PHE A 407 0.93 -5.17 3.44
N LEU A 408 2.00 -5.50 4.16
CA LEU A 408 3.35 -5.00 3.87
C LEU A 408 3.92 -5.50 2.54
N LEU A 409 3.67 -6.78 2.20
CA LEU A 409 4.10 -7.34 0.92
C LEU A 409 3.33 -6.74 -0.26
N VAL A 410 2.01 -6.54 -0.13
CA VAL A 410 1.19 -5.84 -1.14
C VAL A 410 1.66 -4.40 -1.32
N PHE A 411 2.03 -3.72 -0.24
CA PHE A 411 2.62 -2.39 -0.33
C PHE A 411 3.92 -2.39 -1.15
N LEU A 412 4.87 -3.27 -0.81
CA LEU A 412 6.17 -3.34 -1.47
C LEU A 412 6.02 -3.70 -2.96
N VAL A 413 5.21 -4.70 -3.29
CA VAL A 413 5.05 -5.12 -4.69
C VAL A 413 4.45 -3.99 -5.54
N ILE A 414 3.45 -3.27 -5.04
CA ILE A 414 2.79 -2.21 -5.82
C ILE A 414 3.67 -0.96 -5.87
N PHE A 415 4.00 -0.37 -4.73
CA PHE A 415 4.56 0.99 -4.67
C PHE A 415 6.07 1.04 -4.90
N GLU A 416 6.81 0.06 -4.40
CA GLU A 416 8.27 0.05 -4.53
C GLU A 416 8.69 -0.60 -5.86
N TYR A 417 8.16 -1.79 -6.16
CA TYR A 417 8.65 -2.57 -7.29
C TYR A 417 7.88 -2.33 -8.59
N VAL A 418 6.54 -2.42 -8.61
CA VAL A 418 5.76 -2.22 -9.85
C VAL A 418 5.81 -0.75 -10.30
N LEU A 419 5.42 0.21 -9.46
CA LEU A 419 5.49 1.63 -9.84
C LEU A 419 6.93 2.07 -10.11
N GLY A 420 7.89 1.56 -9.33
CA GLY A 420 9.32 1.80 -9.55
C GLY A 420 9.85 1.25 -10.86
N ALA A 421 9.31 0.12 -11.36
CA ALA A 421 9.65 -0.45 -12.66
C ALA A 421 9.02 0.37 -13.80
N PHE A 422 7.75 0.75 -13.68
CA PHE A 422 7.10 1.64 -14.66
C PHE A 422 7.78 3.01 -14.72
N ALA A 423 8.21 3.58 -13.59
CA ALA A 423 8.98 4.82 -13.57
C ALA A 423 10.34 4.67 -14.28
N GLU A 424 10.99 3.53 -14.17
CA GLU A 424 12.25 3.27 -14.89
C GLU A 424 12.00 3.13 -16.39
N ILE A 425 10.96 2.38 -16.79
CA ILE A 425 10.57 2.17 -18.20
C ILE A 425 10.22 3.50 -18.89
N THR A 426 9.51 4.40 -18.20
CA THR A 426 9.12 5.70 -18.74
C THR A 426 10.13 6.81 -18.45
N CYS A 427 11.29 6.52 -17.85
CA CYS A 427 12.25 7.52 -17.37
C CYS A 427 11.61 8.60 -16.48
N PHE A 428 10.60 8.26 -15.68
CA PHE A 428 9.91 9.17 -14.77
C PHE A 428 10.78 9.46 -13.53
N GLY A 429 11.09 10.74 -13.31
CA GLY A 429 11.99 11.20 -12.25
C GLY A 429 11.33 11.35 -10.88
N ASP A 430 10.02 11.60 -10.82
CA ASP A 430 9.29 11.76 -9.55
C ASP A 430 8.91 10.40 -8.96
N ARG A 431 9.83 9.78 -8.23
CA ARG A 431 9.64 8.43 -7.65
C ARG A 431 9.02 8.47 -6.25
N HIS A 432 8.43 9.59 -5.84
CA HIS A 432 7.83 9.75 -4.51
C HIS A 432 6.39 9.21 -4.48
N PHE A 433 6.24 7.88 -4.56
CA PHE A 433 4.91 7.23 -4.56
C PHE A 433 4.30 7.09 -3.16
N TYR A 434 5.13 7.15 -2.12
CA TYR A 434 4.75 7.04 -0.71
C TYR A 434 5.72 7.84 0.18
N SER A 435 5.29 8.17 1.39
CA SER A 435 6.12 8.75 2.47
C SER A 435 6.28 7.75 3.62
N ASP A 436 6.90 8.16 4.71
CA ASP A 436 7.09 7.41 5.96
C ASP A 436 5.78 7.17 6.75
N TRP A 437 4.77 6.62 6.09
CA TRP A 437 3.42 6.35 6.60
C TRP A 437 3.40 5.40 7.81
N TRP A 438 4.45 4.60 8.02
CA TRP A 438 4.59 3.75 9.21
C TRP A 438 4.73 4.57 10.51
N ASN A 439 5.13 5.84 10.39
CA ASN A 439 5.19 6.80 11.49
C ASN A 439 3.88 7.59 11.71
N SER A 440 2.86 7.39 10.86
CA SER A 440 1.60 8.13 10.95
C SER A 440 0.93 7.91 12.31
N THR A 441 0.33 8.97 12.85
CA THR A 441 -0.33 8.98 14.17
C THR A 441 -1.84 8.98 14.08
N ASP A 442 -2.42 9.36 12.94
CA ASP A 442 -3.85 9.28 12.69
C ASP A 442 -4.15 8.82 11.25
N TRP A 443 -5.38 8.36 11.00
CA TRP A 443 -5.78 7.88 9.67
C TRP A 443 -5.76 8.97 8.59
N LEU A 444 -5.92 10.25 8.97
CA LEU A 444 -5.82 11.34 8.00
C LEU A 444 -4.38 11.51 7.52
N GLU A 445 -3.38 11.38 8.39
CA GLU A 445 -1.95 11.38 8.07
C GLU A 445 -1.62 10.19 7.16
N PHE A 446 -1.99 8.98 7.56
CA PHE A 446 -1.81 7.77 6.76
C PHE A 446 -2.39 7.91 5.34
N SER A 447 -3.62 8.43 5.22
CA SER A 447 -4.29 8.59 3.91
C SER A 447 -3.57 9.53 2.94
N ARG A 448 -2.68 10.42 3.43
CA ARG A 448 -1.88 11.32 2.60
C ARG A 448 -0.54 10.72 2.20
N GLU A 449 -0.02 9.82 3.02
CA GLU A 449 1.37 9.33 2.94
C GLU A 449 1.49 7.94 2.32
N TRP A 450 0.44 7.12 2.40
CA TRP A 450 0.45 5.74 1.90
C TRP A 450 0.48 5.63 0.37
N ASN A 451 -0.48 6.26 -0.30
CA ASN A 451 -0.65 6.20 -1.76
C ASN A 451 -0.74 7.62 -2.30
N ILE A 452 0.43 8.23 -2.51
CA ILE A 452 0.54 9.62 -2.93
C ILE A 452 -0.11 9.87 -4.29
N PRO A 453 0.02 9.00 -5.33
CA PRO A 453 -0.66 9.21 -6.60
C PRO A 453 -2.18 9.33 -6.46
N VAL A 454 -2.83 8.43 -5.70
CA VAL A 454 -4.28 8.48 -5.45
C VAL A 454 -4.64 9.68 -4.56
N HIS A 455 -3.83 9.97 -3.55
CA HIS A 455 -4.03 11.14 -2.69
C HIS A 455 -4.01 12.45 -3.51
N HIS A 456 -3.02 12.62 -4.40
CA HIS A 456 -2.91 13.77 -5.29
C HIS A 456 -4.12 13.88 -6.22
N PHE A 457 -4.60 12.76 -6.77
CA PHE A 457 -5.80 12.75 -7.61
C PHE A 457 -7.03 13.24 -6.84
N PHE A 458 -7.31 12.67 -5.67
CA PHE A 458 -8.43 13.08 -4.81
C PHE A 458 -8.30 14.53 -4.36
N ARG A 459 -7.10 14.96 -3.96
CA ARG A 459 -6.83 16.33 -3.54
C ARG A 459 -7.12 17.33 -4.66
N ARG A 460 -6.67 17.04 -5.89
CA ARG A 460 -6.82 17.92 -7.07
C ARG A 460 -8.25 17.93 -7.61
N HIS A 461 -8.83 16.76 -7.90
CA HIS A 461 -10.07 16.65 -8.67
C HIS A 461 -11.33 16.59 -7.79
N VAL A 462 -11.22 16.17 -6.53
CA VAL A 462 -12.38 15.99 -5.64
C VAL A 462 -12.39 17.05 -4.53
N TYR A 463 -11.34 17.11 -3.72
CA TYR A 463 -11.28 18.01 -2.57
C TYR A 463 -11.20 19.48 -3.01
N SER A 464 -10.27 19.83 -3.90
CA SER A 464 -10.11 21.22 -4.36
C SER A 464 -11.34 21.73 -5.13
N ALA A 465 -12.00 20.85 -5.88
CA ALA A 465 -13.23 21.17 -6.61
C ALA A 465 -14.44 21.39 -5.67
N SER A 466 -14.58 20.58 -4.62
CA SER A 466 -15.71 20.65 -3.67
C SER A 466 -15.53 21.73 -2.59
N ARG A 467 -14.28 22.03 -2.20
CA ARG A 467 -13.96 22.95 -1.09
C ARG A 467 -14.58 24.36 -1.22
N PRO A 468 -14.54 25.05 -2.38
CA PRO A 468 -15.14 26.38 -2.52
C PRO A 468 -16.66 26.39 -2.33
N HIS A 469 -17.34 25.30 -2.65
CA HIS A 469 -18.80 25.23 -2.69
C HIS A 469 -19.42 24.76 -1.37
N ILE A 470 -18.78 23.81 -0.68
CA ILE A 470 -19.38 23.07 0.45
C ILE A 470 -18.56 23.23 1.77
N GLY A 471 -17.39 23.86 1.70
CA GLY A 471 -16.51 24.07 2.86
C GLY A 471 -15.62 22.88 3.21
N ARG A 472 -14.67 23.09 4.14
CA ARG A 472 -13.61 22.12 4.49
C ARG A 472 -14.12 20.77 5.06
N PRO A 473 -15.00 20.73 6.08
CA PRO A 473 -15.38 19.44 6.69
C PRO A 473 -16.18 18.55 5.74
N MET A 474 -17.11 19.15 4.99
CA MET A 474 -17.92 18.41 4.00
C MET A 474 -17.09 17.98 2.79
N ALA A 475 -16.12 18.80 2.33
CA ALA A 475 -15.19 18.39 1.28
C ALA A 475 -14.35 17.17 1.70
N THR A 476 -13.89 17.12 2.95
CA THR A 476 -13.21 15.92 3.50
C THR A 476 -14.16 14.72 3.53
N LEU A 477 -15.39 14.89 4.04
CA LEU A 477 -16.39 13.82 4.09
C LEU A 477 -16.69 13.24 2.70
N ILE A 478 -16.93 14.10 1.70
CA ILE A 478 -17.20 13.68 0.32
C ILE A 478 -15.99 12.95 -0.27
N THR A 479 -14.78 13.43 -0.01
CA THR A 479 -13.54 12.78 -0.50
C THR A 479 -13.41 11.36 0.08
N PHE A 480 -13.64 11.21 1.39
CA PHE A 480 -13.63 9.90 2.05
C PHE A 480 -14.77 9.00 1.59
N LEU A 481 -15.96 9.55 1.35
CA LEU A 481 -17.11 8.81 0.84
C LEU A 481 -16.84 8.22 -0.55
N ILE A 482 -16.31 9.02 -1.47
CA ILE A 482 -15.96 8.54 -2.82
C ILE A 482 -14.86 7.47 -2.73
N SER A 483 -13.87 7.67 -1.86
CA SER A 483 -12.83 6.66 -1.60
C SER A 483 -13.44 5.35 -1.05
N ALA A 484 -14.36 5.42 -0.09
CA ALA A 484 -15.03 4.25 0.49
C ALA A 484 -15.87 3.48 -0.53
N ILE A 485 -16.56 4.19 -1.44
CA ILE A 485 -17.29 3.57 -2.56
C ILE A 485 -16.31 2.81 -3.48
N GLY A 486 -15.16 3.42 -3.82
CA GLY A 486 -14.13 2.75 -4.62
C GLY A 486 -13.62 1.46 -3.98
N HIS A 487 -13.37 1.47 -2.67
CA HIS A 487 -12.96 0.28 -1.92
C HIS A 487 -14.07 -0.78 -1.88
N GLU A 488 -15.33 -0.39 -1.68
CA GLU A 488 -16.46 -1.33 -1.71
C GLU A 488 -16.64 -1.95 -3.10
N ILE A 489 -16.44 -1.20 -4.20
CA ILE A 489 -16.46 -1.75 -5.57
C ILE A 489 -15.41 -2.86 -5.71
N VAL A 490 -14.19 -2.66 -5.19
CA VAL A 490 -13.16 -3.69 -5.19
C VAL A 490 -13.58 -4.90 -4.33
N MET A 491 -14.17 -4.67 -3.17
CA MET A 491 -14.67 -5.76 -2.31
C MET A 491 -15.82 -6.55 -2.94
N ILE A 492 -16.73 -5.88 -3.67
CA ILE A 492 -17.80 -6.50 -4.45
C ILE A 492 -17.18 -7.37 -5.56
N CYS A 493 -16.11 -6.93 -6.20
CA CYS A 493 -15.43 -7.71 -7.23
C CYS A 493 -14.78 -8.99 -6.68
N ILE A 494 -14.19 -8.93 -5.47
CA ILE A 494 -13.59 -10.09 -4.81
C ILE A 494 -14.67 -11.08 -4.37
N THR A 495 -15.72 -10.59 -3.73
CA THR A 495 -16.73 -11.42 -3.04
C THR A 495 -17.94 -11.78 -3.91
N LYS A 496 -18.09 -11.12 -5.06
CA LYS A 496 -19.26 -11.16 -5.95
C LYS A 496 -20.59 -10.84 -5.25
N LYS A 497 -20.56 -10.21 -4.09
CA LYS A 497 -21.73 -9.85 -3.27
C LYS A 497 -21.59 -8.42 -2.75
N ILE A 498 -22.70 -7.69 -2.68
CA ILE A 498 -22.77 -6.37 -2.07
C ILE A 498 -23.05 -6.56 -0.57
N ARG A 499 -22.13 -6.14 0.30
CA ARG A 499 -22.24 -6.35 1.75
C ARG A 499 -22.07 -5.08 2.57
N GLY A 500 -21.22 -4.15 2.16
CA GLY A 500 -21.02 -2.87 2.83
C GLY A 500 -20.12 -2.91 4.08
N TYR A 501 -19.57 -4.06 4.48
CA TYR A 501 -18.65 -4.12 5.64
C TYR A 501 -17.38 -3.30 5.41
N GLY A 502 -16.80 -3.39 4.21
CA GLY A 502 -15.63 -2.59 3.83
C GLY A 502 -15.96 -1.10 3.80
N PHE A 503 -17.11 -0.73 3.22
CA PHE A 503 -17.61 0.65 3.24
C PHE A 503 -17.75 1.21 4.67
N VAL A 504 -18.39 0.48 5.58
CA VAL A 504 -18.59 0.93 6.97
C VAL A 504 -17.25 1.04 7.70
N ALA A 505 -16.36 0.06 7.52
CA ALA A 505 -15.02 0.10 8.11
C ALA A 505 -14.22 1.32 7.61
N GLN A 506 -14.26 1.62 6.31
CA GLN A 506 -13.58 2.78 5.75
C GLN A 506 -14.17 4.10 6.27
N MET A 507 -15.50 4.21 6.36
CA MET A 507 -16.16 5.40 6.90
C MET A 507 -15.90 5.59 8.41
N SER A 508 -15.68 4.49 9.15
CA SER A 508 -15.36 4.52 10.58
C SER A 508 -13.99 5.15 10.90
N GLN A 509 -13.10 5.29 9.90
CA GLN A 509 -11.82 5.99 10.04
C GLN A 509 -11.99 7.44 10.52
N LEU A 510 -13.03 8.15 10.05
CA LEU A 510 -13.29 9.54 10.44
C LEU A 510 -13.65 9.67 11.94
N PRO A 511 -14.63 8.90 12.48
CA PRO A 511 -14.86 8.80 13.92
C PRO A 511 -13.61 8.41 14.72
N ILE A 512 -12.82 7.44 14.26
CA ILE A 512 -11.59 7.02 14.94
C ILE A 512 -10.59 8.19 15.03
N VAL A 513 -10.43 8.97 13.96
CA VAL A 513 -9.59 10.17 13.96
C VAL A 513 -10.13 11.23 14.92
N MET A 514 -11.44 11.43 14.97
CA MET A 514 -12.06 12.36 15.93
C MET A 514 -11.76 11.93 17.37
N LEU A 515 -11.81 10.62 17.66
CA LEU A 515 -11.44 10.06 18.96
C LEU A 515 -9.95 10.25 19.28
N GLN A 516 -9.05 9.95 18.32
CA GLN A 516 -7.60 10.12 18.47
C GLN A 516 -7.19 11.58 18.70
N ARG A 517 -7.99 12.54 18.19
CA ARG A 517 -7.76 13.99 18.35
C ARG A 517 -8.38 14.59 19.61
N THR A 518 -9.03 13.78 20.44
CA THR A 518 -9.55 14.24 21.73
C THR A 518 -8.42 14.73 22.65
N LYS A 519 -8.77 15.63 23.59
CA LYS A 519 -7.79 16.26 24.51
C LYS A 519 -7.00 15.25 25.35
N TRP A 520 -7.50 14.02 25.52
CA TRP A 520 -6.92 12.99 26.38
C TRP A 520 -5.78 12.23 25.71
N VAL A 521 -5.80 12.18 24.38
CA VAL A 521 -4.89 11.39 23.53
C VAL A 521 -3.98 12.31 22.70
N LYS A 522 -4.38 13.59 22.54
CA LYS A 522 -3.63 14.63 21.87
C LYS A 522 -2.24 14.84 22.51
N GLY A 523 -1.19 14.66 21.71
CA GLY A 523 0.21 14.89 22.09
C GLY A 523 1.04 13.63 22.37
N LYS A 524 0.41 12.45 22.51
CA LYS A 524 1.11 11.18 22.72
C LYS A 524 1.38 10.46 21.40
N ARG A 525 2.44 10.86 20.68
CA ARG A 525 2.77 10.33 19.35
C ARG A 525 2.92 8.80 19.31
N ILE A 526 3.65 8.22 20.27
CA ILE A 526 3.87 6.77 20.34
C ILE A 526 2.55 6.02 20.54
N LEU A 527 1.72 6.46 21.49
CA LEU A 527 0.42 5.85 21.75
C LEU A 527 -0.49 5.91 20.52
N ASN A 528 -0.52 7.05 19.83
CA ASN A 528 -1.33 7.24 18.64
C ASN A 528 -0.88 6.34 17.49
N ASN A 529 0.43 6.20 17.29
CA ASN A 529 1.00 5.28 16.31
C ASN A 529 0.65 3.81 16.64
N VAL A 530 0.77 3.39 17.91
CA VAL A 530 0.35 2.04 18.35
C VAL A 530 -1.14 1.82 18.09
N CYS A 531 -2.00 2.76 18.48
CA CYS A 531 -3.45 2.67 18.22
C CYS A 531 -3.76 2.61 16.72
N PHE A 532 -3.01 3.37 15.89
CA PHE A 532 -3.12 3.32 14.44
C PHE A 532 -2.80 1.91 13.91
N TRP A 533 -1.64 1.33 14.26
CA TRP A 533 -1.27 -0.03 13.84
C TRP A 533 -2.26 -1.08 14.30
N CYS A 534 -2.70 -1.03 15.56
CA CYS A 534 -3.74 -1.93 16.06
C CYS A 534 -5.04 -1.81 15.25
N SER A 535 -5.49 -0.59 14.97
CA SER A 535 -6.73 -0.37 14.20
C SER A 535 -6.62 -0.85 12.75
N MET A 536 -5.44 -0.71 12.13
CA MET A 536 -5.21 -1.13 10.74
C MET A 536 -5.20 -2.65 10.60
N ILE A 537 -4.44 -3.35 11.44
CA ILE A 537 -4.32 -4.81 11.39
C ILE A 537 -5.65 -5.47 11.80
N LEU A 538 -6.30 -4.96 12.85
CA LEU A 538 -7.61 -5.44 13.29
C LEU A 538 -8.67 -5.21 12.21
N GLY A 539 -8.69 -4.04 11.58
CA GLY A 539 -9.66 -3.70 10.53
C GLY A 539 -9.60 -4.65 9.33
N LEU A 540 -8.39 -4.92 8.80
CA LEU A 540 -8.19 -5.84 7.67
C LEU A 540 -8.64 -7.28 8.03
N SER A 541 -8.24 -7.75 9.21
CA SER A 541 -8.56 -9.11 9.67
C SER A 541 -10.07 -9.27 9.94
N MET A 542 -10.71 -8.27 10.56
CA MET A 542 -12.15 -8.27 10.81
C MET A 542 -12.96 -8.29 9.53
N ILE A 543 -12.62 -7.47 8.54
CA ILE A 543 -13.32 -7.45 7.26
C ILE A 543 -13.27 -8.84 6.63
N CYS A 544 -12.10 -9.49 6.60
CA CYS A 544 -11.97 -10.82 6.02
C CYS A 544 -12.80 -11.87 6.77
N SER A 545 -12.69 -11.94 8.11
CA SER A 545 -13.44 -12.91 8.91
C SER A 545 -14.95 -12.73 8.81
N LEU A 546 -15.44 -11.49 8.78
CA LEU A 546 -16.86 -11.17 8.58
C LEU A 546 -17.34 -11.51 7.16
N LEU A 547 -16.45 -11.43 6.17
CA LEU A 547 -16.78 -11.88 4.83
C LEU A 547 -16.86 -13.40 4.74
N ALA A 548 -15.98 -14.11 5.45
CA ALA A 548 -15.98 -15.57 5.51
C ALA A 548 -17.20 -16.12 6.29
N SER A 549 -17.60 -15.47 7.38
CA SER A 549 -18.76 -15.89 8.19
C SER A 549 -20.07 -15.87 7.40
N GLN A 550 -20.26 -14.88 6.54
CA GLN A 550 -21.51 -14.70 5.81
C GLN A 550 -21.52 -15.41 4.44
N THR A 551 -20.42 -16.04 4.00
CA THR A 551 -20.44 -16.96 2.85
C THR A 551 -21.07 -18.31 3.19
N ALA A 552 -21.11 -18.64 4.48
CA ALA A 552 -21.67 -19.86 5.06
C ALA A 552 -23.22 -19.86 5.24
N VAL A 553 -23.92 -18.80 4.83
CA VAL A 553 -25.38 -18.66 5.02
C VAL A 553 -26.07 -18.53 3.65
N PRO A 554 -27.12 -19.34 3.39
CA PRO A 554 -27.06 -20.55 2.56
C PRO A 554 -26.88 -20.28 1.06
N ALA A 555 -26.29 -21.27 0.39
CA ALA A 555 -26.21 -21.37 -1.06
C ALA A 555 -27.60 -21.47 -1.71
N THR A 556 -27.98 -20.44 -2.47
CA THR A 556 -28.92 -20.57 -3.60
C THR A 556 -28.23 -20.44 -4.95
N GLU A 557 -26.89 -20.48 -5.00
CA GLU A 557 -26.16 -20.76 -6.24
C GLU A 557 -24.94 -21.63 -5.92
N PRO A 558 -24.80 -22.81 -6.53
CA PRO A 558 -23.67 -23.68 -6.27
C PRO A 558 -22.45 -23.18 -7.04
N LEU A 559 -21.36 -22.93 -6.31
CA LEU A 559 -19.98 -22.86 -6.83
C LEU A 559 -19.62 -24.21 -7.48
N THR A 560 -20.10 -24.42 -8.70
CA THR A 560 -20.02 -25.66 -9.49
C THR A 560 -18.70 -25.81 -10.27
N LEU A 561 -17.59 -25.28 -9.75
CA LEU A 561 -16.29 -25.45 -10.41
C LEU A 561 -15.13 -25.89 -9.49
N LEU A 562 -15.42 -26.31 -8.26
CA LEU A 562 -14.40 -26.94 -7.40
C LEU A 562 -14.77 -28.33 -6.86
N GLN A 563 -15.84 -28.95 -7.37
CA GLN A 563 -16.20 -30.31 -6.96
C GLN A 563 -16.87 -31.07 -8.10
N SER A 564 -16.06 -31.50 -9.08
CA SER A 564 -16.39 -32.69 -9.87
C SER A 564 -15.64 -33.88 -9.29
N SER A 565 -16.07 -34.33 -8.12
CA SER A 565 -15.86 -35.70 -7.65
C SER A 565 -17.22 -36.20 -7.18
N PRO A 566 -17.67 -37.39 -7.62
CA PRO A 566 -19.02 -37.86 -7.32
C PRO A 566 -19.21 -37.97 -5.80
N HIS A 567 -20.38 -37.52 -5.37
CA HIS A 567 -20.81 -37.35 -3.99
C HIS A 567 -20.39 -38.48 -3.02
N GLY A 568 -19.46 -38.17 -2.13
CA GLY A 568 -19.36 -38.81 -0.82
C GLY A 568 -20.03 -37.91 0.22
N ARG A 569 -21.16 -38.33 0.79
CA ARG A 569 -21.80 -37.67 1.93
C ARG A 569 -21.07 -38.11 3.19
N VAL A 570 -20.48 -37.16 3.93
CA VAL A 570 -19.81 -37.45 5.20
C VAL A 570 -20.87 -37.80 6.25
N VAL A 571 -20.80 -39.01 6.80
CA VAL A 571 -21.72 -39.52 7.82
C VAL A 571 -20.94 -39.68 9.13
N GLY A 572 -20.66 -38.56 9.81
CA GLY A 572 -19.98 -38.54 11.11
C GLY A 572 -18.46 -38.79 11.08
N ALA A 573 -17.79 -38.40 12.17
CA ALA A 573 -16.36 -38.62 12.37
C ALA A 573 -16.11 -40.08 12.80
N LEU A 574 -15.49 -40.88 11.93
CA LEU A 574 -14.99 -42.22 12.26
C LEU A 574 -13.72 -42.06 13.12
N ALA A 575 -13.89 -41.91 14.44
CA ALA A 575 -12.78 -41.59 15.35
C ALA A 575 -11.86 -42.80 15.67
N CYS A 576 -12.26 -44.03 15.36
CA CYS A 576 -11.56 -45.24 15.81
C CYS A 576 -11.37 -46.25 14.67
N GLN A 577 -10.47 -45.92 13.75
CA GLN A 577 -10.06 -46.80 12.65
C GLN A 577 -8.61 -47.24 12.81
N LYS A 578 -8.29 -48.43 12.30
CA LYS A 578 -6.94 -49.01 12.37
C LYS A 578 -5.90 -48.22 11.56
N ASP A 579 -6.32 -47.55 10.48
CA ASP A 579 -5.49 -46.67 9.65
C ASP A 579 -6.27 -45.42 9.21
N SER A 580 -6.04 -44.29 9.88
CA SER A 580 -6.84 -43.06 9.71
C SER A 580 -6.44 -42.18 8.52
N TYR A 581 -5.43 -42.56 7.75
CA TYR A 581 -4.86 -41.76 6.65
C TYR A 581 -5.32 -42.20 5.24
N LEU A 582 -6.15 -43.24 5.12
CA LEU A 582 -6.62 -43.74 3.83
C LEU A 582 -7.75 -42.86 3.26
N ARG A 583 -7.64 -42.52 1.97
CA ARG A 583 -8.56 -41.62 1.26
C ARG A 583 -9.82 -42.32 0.73
N THR A 584 -9.78 -43.65 0.64
CA THR A 584 -10.87 -44.55 0.23
C THR A 584 -10.77 -45.81 1.06
N LEU A 585 -11.92 -46.34 1.51
CA LEU A 585 -12.01 -47.53 2.35
C LEU A 585 -12.92 -48.56 1.67
N ASP A 586 -12.41 -49.77 1.50
CA ASP A 586 -13.22 -50.96 1.19
C ASP A 586 -13.31 -51.80 2.46
N SER A 587 -14.51 -51.90 3.04
CA SER A 587 -14.76 -52.62 4.31
C SER A 587 -16.06 -53.39 4.26
N GLU A 588 -16.12 -54.50 4.99
CA GLU A 588 -17.32 -55.33 5.11
C GLU A 588 -18.26 -54.75 6.19
N VAL A 589 -19.53 -54.60 5.85
CA VAL A 589 -20.57 -54.14 6.79
C VAL A 589 -21.01 -55.31 7.65
N ILE A 590 -20.76 -55.22 8.96
CA ILE A 590 -21.11 -56.26 9.93
C ILE A 590 -22.55 -56.09 10.45
N SER A 591 -22.98 -54.85 10.67
CA SER A 591 -24.29 -54.56 11.26
C SER A 591 -24.94 -53.32 10.64
N CYS A 592 -26.25 -53.35 10.49
CA CYS A 592 -27.06 -52.22 10.02
C CYS A 592 -28.39 -52.18 10.79
N VAL A 593 -28.56 -51.20 11.68
CA VAL A 593 -29.72 -51.09 12.58
C VAL A 593 -30.36 -49.71 12.45
N PRO A 594 -31.70 -49.59 12.40
CA PRO A 594 -32.36 -48.30 12.29
C PRO A 594 -32.17 -47.49 13.58
N PHE A 595 -31.69 -46.26 13.46
CA PHE A 595 -31.40 -45.36 14.56
C PHE A 595 -32.63 -44.50 14.88
N SER A 596 -33.16 -44.64 16.10
CA SER A 596 -34.20 -43.75 16.64
C SER A 596 -33.60 -42.87 17.75
N PRO A 597 -33.63 -41.53 17.65
CA PRO A 597 -33.09 -40.68 18.70
C PRO A 597 -33.96 -40.73 19.96
N ASP A 598 -33.33 -40.96 21.12
CA ASP A 598 -34.00 -41.04 22.42
C ASP A 598 -34.61 -39.69 22.84
N LYS A 599 -35.85 -39.73 23.34
CA LYS A 599 -36.54 -38.57 23.94
C LYS A 599 -36.32 -38.53 25.45
N THR A 600 -35.29 -37.84 25.95
CA THR A 600 -35.20 -37.34 27.34
C THR A 600 -34.28 -36.10 27.35
N ALA A 601 -34.50 -34.99 28.05
CA ALA A 601 -35.26 -34.72 29.26
C ALA A 601 -35.82 -33.27 29.27
N GLN A 602 -37.07 -33.09 29.71
CA GLN A 602 -37.63 -31.78 30.11
C GLN A 602 -37.41 -31.54 31.60
N PRO A 603 -37.12 -30.30 32.04
CA PRO A 603 -37.25 -29.91 33.44
C PRO A 603 -38.70 -29.47 33.77
N ASN A 604 -39.15 -29.89 34.96
CA ASN A 604 -40.48 -29.64 35.54
C ASN A 604 -40.87 -28.15 35.71
N GLY A 605 -42.15 -27.80 35.51
CA GLY A 605 -42.78 -26.68 36.24
C GLY A 605 -43.87 -25.85 35.54
N LYS A 606 -45.14 -26.30 35.63
CA LYS A 606 -46.44 -25.58 35.68
C LYS A 606 -46.60 -24.17 35.03
N THR A 607 -47.59 -24.02 34.11
CA THR A 607 -48.93 -23.36 34.30
C THR A 607 -49.46 -22.64 33.03
N LYS A 608 -50.63 -23.09 32.56
CA LYS A 608 -51.76 -22.41 31.86
C LYS A 608 -51.62 -21.63 30.53
N VAL A 609 -52.47 -22.10 29.59
CA VAL A 609 -53.57 -21.39 28.87
C VAL A 609 -53.41 -21.05 27.38
N ASN A 610 -54.28 -21.73 26.62
CA ASN A 610 -55.06 -21.36 25.42
C ASN A 610 -54.40 -20.90 24.11
N GLY A 611 -54.80 -21.60 23.03
CA GLY A 611 -55.38 -20.92 21.87
C GLY A 611 -54.93 -21.38 20.49
N SER A 612 -55.84 -22.08 19.79
CA SER A 612 -56.09 -22.07 18.34
C SER A 612 -55.10 -22.69 17.33
N LYS A 613 -55.56 -23.84 16.79
CA LYS A 613 -55.61 -24.38 15.40
C LYS A 613 -54.34 -24.40 14.51
N PRO A 614 -53.97 -25.57 13.94
CA PRO A 614 -52.97 -25.70 12.88
C PRO A 614 -53.60 -25.49 11.49
N ARG A 615 -52.77 -25.08 10.52
CA ARG A 615 -53.10 -25.09 9.08
C ARG A 615 -52.04 -25.92 8.36
N ASP A 616 -52.52 -26.81 7.50
CA ASP A 616 -51.82 -27.89 6.83
C ASP A 616 -50.62 -27.47 5.98
N GLU A 617 -49.50 -28.17 6.11
CA GLU A 617 -48.52 -28.35 5.03
C GLU A 617 -48.15 -29.82 4.87
N LYS A 618 -48.08 -30.22 3.60
CA LYS A 618 -48.04 -31.60 3.10
C LYS A 618 -46.71 -32.29 3.38
N SER A 619 -46.84 -33.59 3.61
CA SER A 619 -45.82 -34.62 3.81
C SER A 619 -44.58 -34.53 2.90
N SER A 620 -43.40 -34.41 3.51
CA SER A 620 -42.16 -34.99 3.01
C SER A 620 -41.77 -36.15 3.93
N THR A 621 -41.59 -37.34 3.35
CA THR A 621 -41.19 -38.59 4.03
C THR A 621 -39.98 -38.41 4.96
N PRO A 622 -40.00 -38.92 6.21
CA PRO A 622 -38.83 -38.86 7.08
C PRO A 622 -37.75 -39.81 6.54
N SER A 623 -36.56 -39.27 6.25
CA SER A 623 -35.39 -40.09 5.88
C SER A 623 -34.94 -40.91 7.08
N GLU A 624 -35.12 -42.24 7.01
CA GLU A 624 -34.64 -43.18 8.02
C GLU A 624 -33.12 -43.09 8.16
N ILE A 625 -32.63 -42.91 9.39
CA ILE A 625 -31.20 -42.87 9.71
C ILE A 625 -30.81 -44.26 10.22
N TRP A 626 -29.69 -44.80 9.73
CA TRP A 626 -29.21 -46.14 10.05
C TRP A 626 -27.83 -46.05 10.70
N LEU A 627 -27.60 -46.89 11.70
CA LEU A 627 -26.31 -47.08 12.35
C LEU A 627 -25.63 -48.28 11.70
N ILE A 628 -24.45 -48.07 11.12
CA ILE A 628 -23.72 -49.05 10.32
C ILE A 628 -22.39 -49.33 11.02
N GLU A 629 -22.11 -50.60 11.28
CA GLU A 629 -20.85 -51.06 11.87
C GLU A 629 -19.99 -51.76 10.80
N PHE A 630 -18.72 -51.39 10.72
CA PHE A 630 -17.75 -51.94 9.76
C PHE A 630 -16.79 -52.89 10.46
N ALA A 631 -16.30 -53.90 9.74
CA ALA A 631 -15.37 -54.90 10.27
C ALA A 631 -14.06 -54.34 10.85
N ASP A 632 -13.67 -53.15 10.41
CA ASP A 632 -12.41 -52.52 10.78
C ASP A 632 -12.54 -51.54 11.95
N SER A 633 -13.72 -51.46 12.57
CA SER A 633 -13.99 -50.61 13.73
C SER A 633 -13.43 -51.24 15.00
N VAL A 634 -12.54 -50.52 15.70
CA VAL A 634 -11.96 -50.99 16.97
C VAL A 634 -12.77 -50.40 18.13
N LEU A 635 -13.55 -51.24 18.81
CA LEU A 635 -14.24 -50.88 20.05
C LEU A 635 -13.23 -50.87 21.21
N PHE A 636 -12.91 -49.70 21.76
CA PHE A 636 -12.33 -49.62 23.09
C PHE A 636 -13.44 -49.90 24.12
N PRO A 637 -13.27 -50.83 25.07
CA PRO A 637 -14.21 -50.96 26.17
C PRO A 637 -14.19 -49.66 26.99
N GLU A 638 -15.35 -49.03 27.15
CA GLU A 638 -15.49 -47.81 27.95
C GLU A 638 -15.01 -48.07 29.39
N GLY A 639 -13.92 -47.43 29.78
CA GLY A 639 -13.49 -47.35 31.18
C GLY A 639 -12.05 -47.78 31.45
N SER A 640 -11.07 -46.97 31.06
CA SER A 640 -9.85 -46.81 31.87
C SER A 640 -9.12 -45.54 31.51
N SER A 641 -9.07 -44.62 32.46
CA SER A 641 -8.21 -43.44 32.49
C SER A 641 -6.71 -43.81 32.51
N SER A 642 -5.92 -43.10 31.70
CA SER A 642 -4.45 -42.88 31.74
C SER A 642 -3.61 -43.57 30.64
N PRO A 643 -2.58 -42.89 30.11
CA PRO A 643 -1.85 -43.31 28.91
C PRO A 643 -0.67 -44.23 29.24
N PRO A 644 -0.17 -45.04 28.28
CA PRO A 644 1.21 -45.53 28.39
C PRO A 644 2.05 -45.27 27.12
N SER A 645 3.17 -44.58 27.38
CA SER A 645 4.54 -44.93 26.96
C SER A 645 4.74 -45.78 25.70
N HIS A 646 5.43 -45.17 24.74
CA HIS A 646 6.21 -45.88 23.72
C HIS A 646 7.23 -46.84 24.37
N SER A 647 7.03 -48.14 24.17
CA SER A 647 8.13 -49.11 24.16
C SER A 647 7.80 -50.29 23.23
N ARG A 648 8.62 -50.41 22.18
CA ARG A 648 9.23 -51.64 21.63
C ARG A 648 8.37 -52.88 21.41
N ASN A 649 8.23 -53.33 20.16
CA ASN A 649 9.13 -54.31 19.53
C ASN A 649 8.64 -54.71 18.14
N ALA A 650 9.57 -54.75 17.19
CA ALA A 650 9.43 -55.42 15.91
C ALA A 650 9.91 -56.86 16.07
N SER A 651 9.10 -57.83 15.66
CA SER A 651 9.52 -59.16 15.18
C SER A 651 8.30 -59.99 14.82
N ASP A 652 8.30 -60.42 13.55
CA ASP A 652 7.57 -61.50 12.88
C ASP A 652 6.04 -61.42 12.68
#